data_AF-A0A858ASG4-F1
#
_entry.id   AF-A0A858ASG4-F1
#
_cell.length_a   1.000
_cell.length_b   1.000
_cell.length_c   1.000
_cell.angle_alpha   90.00
_cell.angle_beta   90.00
_cell.angle_gamma   90.00
#
_symmetry.space_group_name_H-M   'P 1'
#
loop_
_entity.id
_entity.type
_entity.pdbx_description
1 polymer ?
#
loop_
_entity_poly.entity_id
_entity_poly.type
_entity_poly.pdbx_seq_one_letter_code
_entity_poly.pdbx_strand_id
1 'polypeptide(L)'
;MKKFFKSSYFLIMMLFIYVPVAVMIAFSFNAGNSTSSWSGFSFEWYSKLINNSPFMKSITVSLFVAMVSTILSLIIGMMAVVGLTKIRPKAARNWVRIANIPLVNADVITAVGLMLLFVLAGVKFGIVTLIAAHVSFNVPYVIITVLPFMNRIDKNVLEASKDLGGNQRQTFYKVILPILTPCIVTAAAICFAMSFDDFIISYFTGGGQTNVSTFIYTAKRMQPYINAFGTLLVAFIVFVILIWNIVQFSIQRSKDIKVQIKKGTYKIKVISKLENEIKYLEKCLSTGTKVDRTKNLKLLAQYKLLKFQIKILNNKNNNKKISKLEWKKELISSEIKLEKRYFTIFQKLNLKKTQIENKMKTMSSEKKARKFEQVLLKLERKINKYEKEIEWINERNEIDKERSMEIGQQVLDLKSELESLENPSSKIISWYNKKIKTLSFKRDCLLEGRNQYKLRITIEKLAEMRKENLEKSEAKYQQLKDIEQKVFRKISLVESIDLQIKNLDKNSAEDAQKIKELTSLRESKLQEAKNNLEKKLTTKENQLQKINDEVKKKKDKYFPDVLTEDYVPKSNRWIKRNWKQLTMGTALLGSFSLLTTAYVMNNIYDLVIGNWGSYIDPELITEFEKETGYKVNYQQYDSNESLYNKTYTFNYDLMVPSDYMVQKLATEGALQRIDWCRVENINTPKGVHMDQKCDELPESTLEAKELLNYNESLEKLHGDYKFKDAEQKDSNLLDYSIPWFWGDVRIVFNLAKFNENTGKFEYNEKLKKFLQDKKIISKEENKDNLNMPYKVNNENLSWNILWEAANEGFNLALNEDPKNVFMYGFQKLYGTVEAKDELKIDGKEVSKQKQVDEVSKEIEKLVSGRNVGLYGDQLIDKVHDRDFDIAVMYNGDLIYAMQDDYESEVEEDSLKRDEQNQNINNFKFDVISGVPGAKMSQKVIIGDKENTNESTNLWSDNLVISSTNRHMNATYDFINFIYEIESQKALVDETGMPTGFKEVIDYAQKKGDEWKEWFEPSKNGFAFNFDEKIDNYLVDKFNKIISTKH
;
A
#
# COMPACT_ATOMS: atom_id res chain seq x y z
N MET A 1 -26.00 -9.63 -17.65
CA MET A 1 -25.83 -10.15 -16.28
C MET A 1 -24.39 -10.56 -15.97
N LYS A 2 -23.79 -11.62 -16.53
CA LYS A 2 -22.39 -12.04 -16.15
C LYS A 2 -21.31 -10.97 -16.27
N LYS A 3 -21.36 -10.08 -17.27
CA LYS A 3 -20.41 -8.95 -17.38
C LYS A 3 -20.64 -7.87 -16.31
N PHE A 4 -21.91 -7.59 -16.00
CA PHE A 4 -22.29 -6.64 -14.96
C PHE A 4 -21.79 -7.13 -13.60
N PHE A 5 -22.12 -8.36 -13.19
CA PHE A 5 -21.64 -8.94 -11.92
C PHE A 5 -20.11 -8.97 -11.81
N LYS A 6 -19.39 -9.29 -12.89
CA LYS A 6 -17.91 -9.25 -12.88
C LYS A 6 -17.36 -7.83 -12.71
N SER A 7 -17.94 -6.85 -13.40
CA SER A 7 -17.52 -5.45 -13.28
C SER A 7 -17.88 -4.86 -11.92
N SER A 8 -19.06 -5.19 -11.37
CA SER A 8 -19.47 -4.77 -10.03
C SER A 8 -18.60 -5.39 -8.94
N TYR A 9 -18.32 -6.70 -9.01
CA TYR A 9 -17.40 -7.36 -8.08
C TYR A 9 -16.00 -6.73 -8.11
N PHE A 10 -15.46 -6.50 -9.31
CA PHE A 10 -14.17 -5.81 -9.45
C PHE A 10 -14.20 -4.38 -8.88
N LEU A 11 -15.27 -3.62 -9.14
CA LEU A 11 -15.42 -2.27 -8.60
C LEU A 11 -15.47 -2.28 -7.07
N ILE A 12 -16.22 -3.21 -6.47
CA ILE A 12 -16.30 -3.36 -5.01
C ILE A 12 -14.92 -3.68 -4.44
N MET A 13 -14.18 -4.62 -5.04
CA MET A 13 -12.82 -4.94 -4.61
C MET A 13 -11.87 -3.73 -4.73
N MET A 14 -11.97 -2.94 -5.80
CA MET A 14 -11.16 -1.74 -5.96
C MET A 14 -11.54 -0.67 -4.93
N LEU A 15 -12.83 -0.45 -4.68
CA LEU A 15 -13.26 0.49 -3.64
C LEU A 15 -12.78 0.04 -2.26
N PHE A 16 -12.93 -1.23 -1.92
CA PHE A 16 -12.47 -1.78 -0.65
C PHE A 16 -10.97 -1.56 -0.41
N ILE A 17 -10.13 -1.72 -1.45
CA ILE A 17 -8.67 -1.53 -1.33
C ILE A 17 -8.28 -0.04 -1.31
N TYR A 18 -8.92 0.81 -2.14
CA TYR A 18 -8.46 2.18 -2.36
C TYR A 18 -9.18 3.24 -1.51
N VAL A 19 -10.37 2.96 -0.97
CA VAL A 19 -11.09 3.90 -0.11
C VAL A 19 -10.31 4.19 1.18
N PRO A 20 -9.81 3.19 1.94
CA PRO A 20 -9.00 3.48 3.13
C PRO A 20 -7.76 4.32 2.83
N VAL A 21 -7.08 4.03 1.72
CA VAL A 21 -5.92 4.82 1.26
C VAL A 21 -6.31 6.26 0.93
N ALA A 22 -7.46 6.47 0.28
CA ALA A 22 -7.96 7.80 -0.04
C ALA A 22 -8.37 8.59 1.22
N VAL A 23 -8.96 7.91 2.21
CA VAL A 23 -9.32 8.48 3.51
C VAL A 23 -8.05 8.89 4.26
N MET A 24 -7.05 8.00 4.38
CA MET A 24 -5.75 8.30 4.96
C MET A 24 -5.09 9.53 4.28
N ILE A 25 -5.14 9.62 2.94
CA ILE A 25 -4.62 10.79 2.21
C ILE A 25 -5.39 12.07 2.58
N ALA A 26 -6.72 12.00 2.68
CA ALA A 26 -7.52 13.14 3.09
C ALA A 26 -7.12 13.60 4.50
N PHE A 27 -7.09 12.69 5.48
CA PHE A 27 -6.72 12.98 6.86
C PHE A 27 -5.27 13.41 7.06
N SER A 28 -4.37 13.15 6.11
CA SER A 28 -3.03 13.74 6.15
C SER A 28 -3.02 15.26 6.03
N PHE A 29 -4.11 15.86 5.52
CA PHE A 29 -4.31 17.30 5.47
C PHE A 29 -5.25 17.82 6.56
N ASN A 30 -5.54 17.02 7.60
CA ASN A 30 -6.39 17.47 8.68
C ASN A 30 -5.68 18.54 9.52
N ALA A 31 -6.41 19.56 9.98
CA ALA A 31 -5.88 20.60 10.85
C ALA A 31 -5.83 20.17 12.33
N GLY A 32 -6.70 19.26 12.76
CA GLY A 32 -6.70 18.76 14.14
C GLY A 32 -5.70 17.62 14.36
N ASN A 33 -5.47 17.30 15.63
CA ASN A 33 -4.74 16.11 16.12
C ASN A 33 -5.49 14.79 15.83
N SER A 34 -6.65 14.94 15.20
CA SER A 34 -7.61 13.90 14.92
C SER A 34 -7.27 13.08 13.68
N THR A 35 -7.42 11.77 13.79
CA THR A 35 -7.34 10.80 12.70
C THR A 35 -8.70 10.43 12.13
N SER A 36 -9.79 10.75 12.84
CA SER A 36 -11.15 10.32 12.47
C SER A 36 -12.13 11.49 12.22
N SER A 37 -11.90 12.65 12.81
CA SER A 37 -12.74 13.85 12.67
C SER A 37 -12.07 14.93 11.83
N TRP A 38 -12.82 15.53 10.90
CA TRP A 38 -12.29 16.57 10.02
C TRP A 38 -12.42 17.95 10.69
N SER A 39 -11.31 18.50 11.16
CA SER A 39 -11.26 19.80 11.87
C SER A 39 -10.92 20.96 10.92
N GLY A 40 -10.37 20.68 9.74
CA GLY A 40 -9.97 21.70 8.76
C GLY A 40 -8.87 21.20 7.83
N PHE A 41 -8.46 22.03 6.86
CA PHE A 41 -7.35 21.72 5.96
C PHE A 41 -6.04 22.38 6.43
N SER A 42 -4.97 21.61 6.61
CA SER A 42 -3.64 22.07 7.02
C SER A 42 -2.50 21.25 6.40
N PHE A 43 -1.30 21.82 6.38
CA PHE A 43 -0.04 21.12 6.03
C PHE A 43 0.89 20.91 7.24
N GLU A 44 0.43 21.25 8.45
CA GLU A 44 1.22 21.22 9.68
C GLU A 44 1.89 19.86 9.93
N TRP A 45 1.16 18.77 9.70
CA TRP A 45 1.65 17.40 9.91
C TRP A 45 2.85 17.03 9.03
N TYR A 46 3.00 17.64 7.86
CA TYR A 46 4.19 17.46 7.04
C TYR A 46 5.42 18.14 7.66
N SER A 47 5.23 19.26 8.37
CA SER A 47 6.30 19.92 9.14
C SER A 47 6.65 19.11 10.38
N LYS A 48 5.63 18.69 11.17
CA LYS A 48 5.82 17.83 12.34
C LYS A 48 6.50 16.50 11.99
N LEU A 49 6.17 15.90 10.84
CA LEU A 49 6.87 14.71 10.32
C LEU A 49 8.38 14.95 10.18
N ILE A 50 8.77 16.07 9.55
CA ILE A 50 10.18 16.37 9.25
C ILE A 50 10.94 16.75 10.54
N ASN A 51 10.26 17.42 11.47
CA ASN A 51 10.82 17.81 12.76
C ASN A 51 10.85 16.67 13.79
N ASN A 52 10.22 15.52 13.54
CA ASN A 52 10.29 14.36 14.42
C ASN A 52 11.58 13.57 14.15
N SER A 53 12.67 13.93 14.86
CA SER A 53 13.98 13.27 14.72
C SER A 53 13.91 11.73 14.88
N PRO A 54 13.26 11.18 15.93
CA PRO A 54 13.10 9.73 16.08
C PRO A 54 12.43 9.04 14.87
N PHE A 55 11.34 9.62 14.35
CA PHE A 55 10.63 9.06 13.21
C PHE A 55 11.47 9.13 11.92
N MET A 56 12.17 10.24 11.66
CA MET A 56 13.05 10.40 10.49
C MET A 56 14.22 9.41 10.49
N LYS A 57 14.77 9.08 11.66
CA LYS A 57 15.76 8.01 11.81
C LYS A 57 15.18 6.66 11.44
N SER A 58 13.97 6.36 11.90
CA SER A 58 13.30 5.09 11.58
C SER A 58 13.09 4.88 10.07
N ILE A 59 12.76 5.95 9.32
CA ILE A 59 12.66 5.93 7.86
C ILE A 59 14.01 5.58 7.22
N THR A 60 15.09 6.21 7.71
CA THR A 60 16.45 5.99 7.20
C THR A 60 16.89 4.54 7.44
N VAL A 61 16.65 4.01 8.64
CA VAL A 61 16.94 2.60 8.99
C VAL A 61 16.15 1.65 8.08
N SER A 62 14.85 1.90 7.89
CA SER A 62 13.98 1.05 7.05
C SER A 62 14.45 0.98 5.60
N LEU A 63 14.74 2.14 5.00
CA LEU A 63 15.22 2.21 3.62
C LEU A 63 16.59 1.53 3.47
N PHE A 64 17.50 1.74 4.43
CA PHE A 64 18.82 1.13 4.43
C PHE A 64 18.73 -0.40 4.54
N VAL A 65 18.01 -0.91 5.55
CA VAL A 65 17.81 -2.34 5.77
C VAL A 65 17.12 -2.99 4.57
N ALA A 66 16.04 -2.39 4.06
CA ALA A 66 15.32 -2.92 2.91
C ALA A 66 16.20 -3.01 1.66
N MET A 67 17.02 -1.99 1.40
CA MET A 67 17.92 -1.98 0.24
C MET A 67 19.06 -2.98 0.39
N VAL A 68 19.76 -2.99 1.52
CA VAL A 68 20.91 -3.88 1.75
C VAL A 68 20.47 -5.34 1.80
N SER A 69 19.41 -5.66 2.54
CA SER A 69 18.87 -7.02 2.61
C SER A 69 18.38 -7.51 1.25
N THR A 70 17.77 -6.65 0.42
CA THR A 70 17.38 -6.98 -0.95
C THR A 70 18.59 -7.32 -1.81
N ILE A 71 19.62 -6.49 -1.81
CA ILE A 71 20.84 -6.73 -2.61
C ILE A 71 21.50 -8.05 -2.21
N LEU A 72 21.70 -8.28 -0.91
CA LEU A 72 22.30 -9.50 -0.39
C LEU A 72 21.46 -10.74 -0.72
N SER A 73 20.13 -10.63 -0.57
CA SER A 73 19.21 -11.73 -0.88
C SER A 73 19.19 -12.06 -2.37
N LEU A 74 19.27 -11.07 -3.25
CA LEU A 74 19.39 -11.31 -4.68
C LEU A 74 20.69 -12.04 -5.01
N ILE A 75 21.81 -11.65 -4.40
CA ILE A 75 23.11 -12.32 -4.63
C ILE A 75 23.03 -13.78 -4.16
N ILE A 76 22.63 -14.00 -2.90
CA ILE A 76 22.56 -15.33 -2.28
C ILE A 76 21.52 -16.20 -2.99
N GLY A 77 20.32 -15.67 -3.24
CA GLY A 77 19.24 -16.36 -3.92
C GLY A 77 19.58 -16.71 -5.37
N MET A 78 20.23 -15.82 -6.12
CA MET A 78 20.71 -16.13 -7.48
C MET A 78 21.76 -17.23 -7.48
N MET A 79 22.70 -17.21 -6.53
CA MET A 79 23.69 -18.29 -6.36
C MET A 79 22.99 -19.61 -6.04
N ALA A 80 21.99 -19.60 -5.15
CA ALA A 80 21.18 -20.76 -4.83
C ALA A 80 20.44 -21.29 -6.06
N VAL A 81 19.76 -20.44 -6.83
CA VAL A 81 19.02 -20.84 -8.05
C VAL A 81 19.95 -21.47 -9.09
N VAL A 82 21.12 -20.88 -9.33
CA VAL A 82 22.12 -21.45 -10.25
C VAL A 82 22.65 -22.79 -9.76
N GLY A 83 22.79 -23.00 -8.45
CA GLY A 83 23.16 -24.29 -7.86
C GLY A 83 22.05 -25.33 -7.97
N LEU A 84 20.82 -24.96 -7.59
CA LEU A 84 19.63 -25.83 -7.59
C LEU A 84 19.30 -26.38 -8.97
N THR A 85 19.56 -25.60 -10.04
CA THR A 85 19.35 -26.06 -11.43
C THR A 85 20.39 -27.05 -11.93
N LYS A 86 21.51 -27.25 -11.23
CA LYS A 86 22.57 -28.20 -11.60
C LYS A 86 22.49 -29.55 -10.88
N ILE A 87 21.77 -29.62 -9.75
CA ILE A 87 21.64 -30.85 -8.96
C ILE A 87 20.41 -31.68 -9.37
N ARG A 88 20.31 -32.91 -8.86
CA ARG A 88 19.19 -33.82 -9.19
C ARG A 88 17.84 -33.23 -8.74
N PRO A 89 16.74 -33.37 -9.52
CA PRO A 89 15.44 -32.75 -9.20
C PRO A 89 14.84 -33.11 -7.83
N LYS A 90 15.12 -34.31 -7.30
CA LYS A 90 14.69 -34.69 -5.94
C LYS A 90 15.45 -33.91 -4.87
N ALA A 91 16.77 -33.79 -5.00
CA ALA A 91 17.61 -33.03 -4.07
C ALA A 91 17.29 -31.53 -4.13
N ALA A 92 17.10 -30.97 -5.33
CA ALA A 92 16.68 -29.58 -5.51
C ALA A 92 15.37 -29.27 -4.78
N ARG A 93 14.35 -30.14 -4.91
CA ARG A 93 13.08 -29.97 -4.21
C ARG A 93 13.23 -29.98 -2.69
N ASN A 94 14.09 -30.83 -2.13
CA ASN A 94 14.32 -30.86 -0.69
C ASN A 94 15.01 -29.59 -0.20
N TRP A 95 16.03 -29.10 -0.92
CA TRP A 95 16.69 -27.84 -0.58
C TRP A 95 15.75 -26.63 -0.67
N VAL A 96 14.87 -26.60 -1.68
CA VAL A 96 13.84 -25.55 -1.77
C VAL A 96 12.86 -25.61 -0.59
N ARG A 97 12.48 -26.81 -0.13
CA ARG A 97 11.62 -26.96 1.06
C ARG A 97 12.30 -26.42 2.33
N ILE A 98 13.58 -26.74 2.52
CA ILE A 98 14.35 -26.25 3.67
C ILE A 98 14.50 -24.73 3.61
N ALA A 99 14.88 -24.21 2.43
CA ALA A 99 15.02 -22.76 2.24
C ALA A 99 13.72 -22.03 2.55
N ASN A 100 12.56 -22.60 2.21
CA ASN A 100 11.27 -21.94 2.39
C ASN A 100 10.66 -22.11 3.79
N ILE A 101 11.35 -22.70 4.78
CA ILE A 101 10.82 -22.81 6.16
C ILE A 101 10.36 -21.45 6.72
N PRO A 102 11.12 -20.34 6.58
CA PRO A 102 10.68 -19.02 7.06
C PRO A 102 9.37 -18.53 6.43
N LEU A 103 9.07 -18.92 5.19
CA LEU A 103 7.84 -18.52 4.49
C LEU A 103 6.59 -19.30 4.94
N VAL A 104 6.79 -20.46 5.57
CA VAL A 104 5.69 -21.37 5.94
C VAL A 104 5.33 -21.21 7.41
N ASN A 105 6.29 -20.83 8.24
CA ASN A 105 6.07 -20.57 9.66
C ASN A 105 5.43 -19.19 9.87
N ALA A 106 4.79 -19.00 11.02
CA ALA A 106 4.39 -17.67 11.46
C ALA A 106 5.64 -16.79 11.70
N ASP A 107 5.55 -15.51 11.37
CA ASP A 107 6.68 -14.58 11.45
C ASP A 107 7.26 -14.49 12.87
N VAL A 108 6.41 -14.57 13.91
CA VAL A 108 6.83 -14.60 15.32
C VAL A 108 7.74 -15.78 15.64
N ILE A 109 7.45 -16.98 15.10
CA ILE A 109 8.26 -18.18 15.33
C ILE A 109 9.65 -17.98 14.70
N THR A 110 9.68 -17.40 13.50
CA THR A 110 10.93 -17.08 12.79
C THR A 110 11.74 -16.04 13.56
N ALA A 111 11.10 -14.99 14.06
CA ALA A 111 11.72 -13.92 14.82
C ALA A 111 12.34 -14.42 16.13
N VAL A 112 11.56 -15.14 16.96
CA VAL A 112 12.05 -15.72 18.22
C VAL A 112 13.15 -16.76 17.96
N GLY A 113 13.02 -17.58 16.92
CA GLY A 113 14.04 -18.55 16.54
C GLY A 113 15.37 -17.90 16.15
N LEU A 114 15.32 -16.81 15.37
CA LEU A 114 16.51 -16.03 15.00
C LEU A 114 17.11 -15.29 16.19
N MET A 115 16.28 -14.71 17.06
CA MET A 115 16.72 -14.08 18.30
C MET A 115 17.48 -15.08 19.18
N LEU A 116 16.91 -16.26 19.43
CA LEU A 116 17.58 -17.32 20.20
C LEU A 116 18.88 -17.77 19.53
N LEU A 117 18.90 -17.89 18.20
CA LEU A 117 20.12 -18.21 17.47
C LEU A 117 21.22 -17.16 17.68
N PHE A 118 20.89 -15.87 17.64
CA PHE A 118 21.86 -14.78 17.85
C PHE A 118 22.36 -14.73 19.29
N VAL A 119 21.47 -14.94 20.27
CA VAL A 119 21.84 -15.07 21.69
C VAL A 119 22.82 -16.25 21.88
N LEU A 120 22.49 -17.44 21.37
CA LEU A 120 23.35 -18.63 21.47
C LEU A 120 24.68 -18.47 20.74
N ALA A 121 24.69 -17.69 19.65
CA ALA A 121 25.91 -17.36 18.91
C ALA A 121 26.74 -16.24 19.57
N GLY A 122 26.24 -15.61 20.64
CA GLY A 122 26.91 -14.48 21.31
C GLY A 122 27.01 -13.21 20.44
N VAL A 123 26.11 -13.05 19.47
CA VAL A 123 26.11 -11.88 18.57
C VAL A 123 25.31 -10.76 19.21
N LYS A 124 25.94 -9.58 19.34
CA LYS A 124 25.24 -8.37 19.82
C LYS A 124 24.17 -7.95 18.82
N PHE A 125 22.95 -7.68 19.31
CA PHE A 125 21.86 -7.20 18.48
C PHE A 125 22.13 -5.79 17.94
N GLY A 126 21.71 -5.56 16.70
CA GLY A 126 21.85 -4.29 16.01
C GLY A 126 21.60 -4.44 14.52
N ILE A 127 22.19 -3.55 13.72
CA ILE A 127 21.93 -3.53 12.27
C ILE A 127 22.36 -4.82 11.56
N VAL A 128 23.42 -5.48 12.05
CA VAL A 128 23.94 -6.71 11.42
C VAL A 128 22.97 -7.87 11.62
N THR A 129 22.47 -8.07 12.84
CA THR A 129 21.47 -9.10 13.14
C THR A 129 20.17 -8.82 12.43
N LEU A 130 19.76 -7.54 12.35
CA LEU A 130 18.58 -7.11 11.60
C LEU A 130 18.69 -7.44 10.11
N ILE A 131 19.79 -7.03 9.45
CA ILE A 131 20.01 -7.34 8.03
C ILE A 131 20.10 -8.85 7.80
N ALA A 132 20.79 -9.60 8.68
CA ALA A 132 20.90 -11.04 8.56
C ALA A 132 19.55 -11.74 8.67
N ALA A 133 18.71 -11.31 9.61
CA ALA A 133 17.34 -11.78 9.78
C ALA A 133 16.51 -11.50 8.51
N HIS A 134 16.60 -10.28 7.96
CA HIS A 134 15.89 -9.91 6.74
C HIS A 134 16.36 -10.68 5.51
N VAL A 135 17.66 -10.95 5.40
CA VAL A 135 18.20 -11.81 4.34
C VAL A 135 17.66 -13.24 4.45
N SER A 136 17.48 -13.74 5.67
CA SER A 136 17.02 -15.13 5.90
C SER A 136 15.63 -15.40 5.31
N PHE A 137 14.69 -14.45 5.43
CA PHE A 137 13.34 -14.59 4.87
C PHE A 137 13.22 -14.06 3.44
N ASN A 138 14.11 -13.18 2.99
CA ASN A 138 14.12 -12.65 1.62
C ASN A 138 14.71 -13.60 0.58
N VAL A 139 15.76 -14.36 0.91
CA VAL A 139 16.33 -15.38 0.00
C VAL A 139 15.28 -16.37 -0.55
N PRO A 140 14.35 -16.90 0.27
CA PRO A 140 13.22 -17.71 -0.19
C PRO A 140 12.40 -17.04 -1.30
N TYR A 141 12.05 -15.74 -1.14
CA TYR A 141 11.31 -14.96 -2.14
C TYR A 141 12.06 -14.89 -3.48
N VAL A 142 13.39 -14.73 -3.44
CA VAL A 142 14.22 -14.75 -4.66
C VAL A 142 14.20 -16.13 -5.31
N ILE A 143 14.33 -17.21 -4.53
CA ILE A 143 14.33 -18.58 -5.06
C ILE A 143 13.00 -18.90 -5.74
N ILE A 144 11.85 -18.65 -5.09
CA ILE A 144 10.53 -18.97 -5.65
C ILE A 144 10.21 -18.13 -6.88
N THR A 145 10.74 -16.90 -6.96
CA THR A 145 10.51 -16.00 -8.08
C THR A 145 11.39 -16.37 -9.27
N VAL A 146 12.69 -16.61 -9.05
CA VAL A 146 13.67 -16.78 -10.14
C VAL A 146 13.82 -18.23 -10.61
N LEU A 147 13.73 -19.23 -9.72
CA LEU A 147 13.93 -20.63 -10.09
C LEU A 147 13.00 -21.13 -11.21
N PRO A 148 11.69 -20.82 -11.22
CA PRO A 148 10.80 -21.23 -12.30
C PRO A 148 11.20 -20.62 -13.66
N PHE A 149 11.71 -19.39 -13.66
CA PHE A 149 12.17 -18.73 -14.88
C PHE A 149 13.49 -19.31 -15.38
N MET A 150 14.44 -19.59 -14.48
CA MET A 150 15.70 -20.24 -14.81
C MET A 150 15.46 -21.61 -15.47
N ASN A 151 14.50 -22.39 -14.96
CA ASN A 151 14.12 -23.68 -15.53
C ASN A 151 13.44 -23.59 -16.91
N ARG A 152 12.95 -22.41 -17.32
CA ARG A 152 12.31 -22.16 -18.62
C ARG A 152 13.28 -21.68 -19.70
N ILE A 153 14.53 -21.36 -19.36
CA ILE A 153 15.53 -20.92 -20.35
C ILE A 153 15.80 -22.06 -21.34
N ASP A 154 15.66 -21.78 -22.64
CA ASP A 154 15.96 -22.76 -23.69
C ASP A 154 17.46 -23.10 -23.66
N LYS A 155 17.76 -24.38 -23.46
CA LYS A 155 19.13 -24.91 -23.41
C LYS A 155 19.89 -24.65 -24.71
N ASN A 156 19.19 -24.59 -25.85
CA ASN A 156 19.80 -24.28 -27.14
C ASN A 156 20.48 -22.91 -27.16
N VAL A 157 19.97 -21.93 -26.39
CA VAL A 157 20.57 -20.60 -26.30
C VAL A 157 21.90 -20.65 -25.52
N LEU A 158 21.98 -21.54 -24.53
CA LEU A 158 23.21 -21.77 -23.76
C LEU A 158 24.27 -22.53 -24.59
N GLU A 159 23.83 -23.51 -25.39
CA GLU A 159 24.68 -24.24 -26.33
C GLU A 159 25.20 -23.32 -27.44
N ALA A 160 24.34 -22.50 -28.05
CA ALA A 160 24.74 -21.52 -29.05
C ALA A 160 25.78 -20.51 -28.53
N SER A 161 25.68 -20.11 -27.26
CA SER A 161 26.70 -19.27 -26.62
C SER A 161 28.07 -19.96 -26.57
N LYS A 162 28.10 -21.26 -26.26
CA LYS A 162 29.33 -22.05 -26.22
C LYS A 162 29.89 -22.31 -27.63
N ASP A 163 29.02 -22.57 -28.61
CA ASP A 163 29.41 -22.75 -30.02
C ASP A 163 30.08 -21.50 -30.60
N LEU A 164 29.64 -20.31 -30.17
CA LEU A 164 30.27 -19.03 -30.51
C LEU A 164 31.57 -18.75 -29.72
N GLY A 165 32.11 -19.74 -28.98
CA GLY A 165 33.32 -19.61 -28.17
C GLY A 165 33.11 -18.96 -26.80
N GLY A 166 31.86 -18.79 -26.37
CA GLY A 166 31.51 -18.17 -25.09
C GLY A 166 31.87 -19.07 -23.91
N ASN A 167 32.71 -18.58 -22.99
CA ASN A 167 32.99 -19.29 -21.74
C ASN A 167 31.81 -19.19 -20.74
N GLN A 168 31.85 -19.94 -19.64
CA GLN A 168 30.74 -20.01 -18.67
C GLN A 168 30.40 -18.65 -18.04
N ARG A 169 31.42 -17.83 -17.72
CA ARG A 169 31.23 -16.48 -17.18
C ARG A 169 30.58 -15.56 -18.22
N GLN A 170 31.04 -15.60 -19.46
CA GLN A 170 30.46 -14.84 -20.57
C GLN A 170 29.02 -15.25 -20.85
N THR A 171 28.72 -16.55 -20.83
CA THR A 171 27.37 -17.08 -21.01
C THR A 171 26.45 -16.61 -19.88
N PHE A 172 26.93 -16.60 -18.63
CA PHE A 172 26.17 -16.06 -17.51
C PHE A 172 25.83 -14.57 -17.69
N TYR A 173 26.84 -13.71 -17.84
CA TYR A 173 26.61 -12.26 -17.87
C TYR A 173 25.98 -11.74 -19.17
N LYS A 174 26.22 -12.40 -20.31
CA LYS A 174 25.72 -11.95 -21.62
C LYS A 174 24.43 -12.62 -22.07
N VAL A 175 24.07 -13.78 -21.50
CA VAL A 175 22.88 -14.56 -21.91
C VAL A 175 21.94 -14.77 -20.75
N ILE A 176 22.39 -15.44 -19.68
CA ILE A 176 21.51 -15.82 -18.56
C ILE A 176 21.01 -14.58 -17.81
N LEU A 177 21.91 -13.71 -17.37
CA LEU A 177 21.59 -12.54 -16.57
C LEU A 177 20.63 -11.56 -17.29
N PRO A 178 20.82 -11.20 -18.58
CA PRO A 178 19.85 -10.39 -19.33
C PRO A 178 18.47 -11.03 -19.47
N ILE A 179 18.41 -12.36 -19.66
CA ILE A 179 17.14 -13.10 -19.73
C ILE A 179 16.42 -13.09 -18.39
N LEU A 180 17.17 -13.23 -17.28
CA LEU A 180 16.62 -13.22 -15.93
C LEU A 180 16.36 -11.81 -15.38
N THR A 181 16.91 -10.76 -15.98
CA THR A 181 16.82 -9.37 -15.47
C THR A 181 15.38 -8.94 -15.12
N PRO A 182 14.35 -9.18 -15.95
CA PRO A 182 12.98 -8.80 -15.59
C PRO A 182 12.49 -9.50 -14.32
N CYS A 183 12.85 -10.77 -14.14
CA CYS A 183 12.47 -11.57 -12.99
C CYS A 183 13.27 -11.18 -11.74
N ILE A 184 14.56 -10.84 -11.89
CA ILE A 184 15.41 -10.31 -10.81
C ILE A 184 14.86 -8.97 -10.30
N VAL A 185 14.41 -8.09 -11.20
CA VAL A 185 13.79 -6.81 -10.81
C VAL A 185 12.48 -7.04 -10.05
N THR A 186 11.68 -8.02 -10.47
CA THR A 186 10.47 -8.42 -9.71
C THR A 186 10.80 -8.98 -8.34
N ALA A 187 11.79 -9.88 -8.24
CA ALA A 187 12.26 -10.42 -6.97
C ALA A 187 12.80 -9.31 -6.06
N ALA A 188 13.53 -8.35 -6.62
CA ALA A 188 14.04 -7.19 -5.89
C ALA A 188 12.91 -6.35 -5.28
N ALA A 189 11.86 -6.08 -6.06
CA ALA A 189 10.71 -5.31 -5.58
C ALA A 189 9.95 -6.05 -4.46
N ILE A 190 9.81 -7.37 -4.55
CA ILE A 190 9.19 -8.20 -3.51
C ILE A 190 10.03 -8.16 -2.23
N CYS A 191 11.34 -8.44 -2.33
CA CYS A 191 12.23 -8.43 -1.15
C CYS A 191 12.29 -7.05 -0.49
N PHE A 192 12.30 -5.98 -1.29
CA PHE A 192 12.30 -4.62 -0.76
C PHE A 192 11.00 -4.36 0.01
N ALA A 193 9.84 -4.71 -0.58
CA ALA A 193 8.54 -4.51 0.05
C ALA A 193 8.45 -5.26 1.39
N MET A 194 8.72 -6.57 1.39
CA MET A 194 8.66 -7.44 2.58
C MET A 194 9.66 -7.06 3.66
N SER A 195 10.74 -6.35 3.31
CA SER A 195 11.77 -5.93 4.26
C SER A 195 11.47 -4.54 4.84
N PHE A 196 10.82 -3.69 4.05
CA PHE A 196 10.47 -2.33 4.44
C PHE A 196 9.27 -2.31 5.39
N ASP A 197 8.32 -3.25 5.26
CA ASP A 197 7.11 -3.32 6.08
C ASP A 197 7.23 -4.22 7.33
N ASP A 198 8.30 -5.00 7.46
CA ASP A 198 8.43 -5.96 8.56
C ASP A 198 8.53 -5.29 9.94
N PHE A 199 7.58 -5.66 10.82
CA PHE A 199 7.59 -5.29 12.23
C PHE A 199 8.19 -6.40 13.09
N ILE A 200 7.69 -7.62 12.93
CA ILE A 200 7.87 -8.71 13.91
C ILE A 200 9.33 -9.14 13.99
N ILE A 201 9.96 -9.44 12.85
CA ILE A 201 11.35 -9.91 12.84
C ILE A 201 12.27 -8.78 13.27
N SER A 202 11.97 -7.55 12.85
CA SER A 202 12.70 -6.33 13.21
C SER A 202 12.69 -6.06 14.72
N TYR A 203 11.53 -6.20 15.38
CA TYR A 203 11.38 -5.98 16.82
C TYR A 203 12.30 -6.91 17.64
N PHE A 204 12.36 -8.19 17.30
CA PHE A 204 13.16 -9.18 18.04
C PHE A 204 14.64 -9.25 17.64
N THR A 205 15.02 -8.74 16.45
CA THR A 205 16.39 -8.88 15.93
C THR A 205 17.13 -7.57 15.73
N GLY A 206 16.44 -6.43 15.83
CA GLY A 206 16.96 -5.08 15.60
C GLY A 206 17.76 -4.50 16.77
N GLY A 207 17.50 -4.94 18.00
CA GLY A 207 18.08 -4.32 19.20
C GLY A 207 17.68 -2.85 19.30
N GLY A 208 18.65 -1.94 19.18
CA GLY A 208 18.41 -0.49 19.17
C GLY A 208 18.13 0.12 17.81
N GLN A 209 17.91 -0.71 16.79
CA GLN A 209 17.59 -0.23 15.45
C GLN A 209 16.08 -0.23 15.29
N THR A 210 15.47 0.95 15.36
CA THR A 210 14.03 1.11 15.14
C THR A 210 13.78 1.37 13.67
N ASN A 211 13.02 0.49 13.00
CA ASN A 211 12.50 0.77 11.67
C ASN A 211 11.10 1.43 11.78
N VAL A 212 10.52 1.87 10.66
CA VAL A 212 9.24 2.60 10.63
C VAL A 212 8.13 1.73 11.21
N SER A 213 8.09 0.45 10.85
CA SER A 213 7.07 -0.47 11.35
C SER A 213 7.16 -0.62 12.87
N THR A 214 8.34 -0.87 13.43
CA THR A 214 8.55 -0.92 14.89
C THR A 214 8.15 0.38 15.56
N PHE A 215 8.54 1.54 15.02
CA PHE A 215 8.17 2.83 15.58
C PHE A 215 6.64 3.02 15.64
N ILE A 216 5.94 2.73 14.54
CA ILE A 216 4.48 2.89 14.45
C ILE A 216 3.76 1.90 15.36
N TYR A 217 4.20 0.64 15.44
CA TYR A 217 3.56 -0.37 16.29
C TYR A 217 3.80 -0.18 17.78
N THR A 218 4.92 0.44 18.20
CA THR A 218 5.19 0.75 19.62
C THR A 218 4.64 2.11 20.05
N ALA A 219 4.08 2.89 19.13
CA ALA A 219 3.48 4.17 19.46
C ALA A 219 2.10 3.95 20.09
N LYS A 220 1.87 4.53 21.28
CA LYS A 220 0.57 4.43 21.99
C LYS A 220 -0.56 5.15 21.25
N ARG A 221 -0.25 6.16 20.40
CA ARG A 221 -1.25 6.92 19.62
C ARG A 221 -0.82 7.06 18.16
N MET A 222 -1.75 6.80 17.23
CA MET A 222 -1.55 7.12 15.82
C MET A 222 -1.66 8.62 15.60
N GLN A 223 -0.54 9.27 15.33
CA GLN A 223 -0.47 10.70 15.08
C GLN A 223 -0.68 11.01 13.58
N PRO A 224 -1.37 12.11 13.20
CA PRO A 224 -1.66 12.40 11.79
C PRO A 224 -0.42 12.59 10.89
N TYR A 225 0.77 12.84 11.46
CA TYR A 225 2.02 12.81 10.69
C TYR A 225 2.31 11.43 10.07
N ILE A 226 1.81 10.34 10.64
CA ILE A 226 1.91 8.98 10.04
C ILE A 226 1.10 8.92 8.74
N ASN A 227 -0.08 9.54 8.70
CA ASN A 227 -0.89 9.66 7.48
C ASN A 227 -0.18 10.53 6.42
N ALA A 228 0.51 11.60 6.85
CA ALA A 228 1.35 12.42 5.97
C ALA A 228 2.49 11.58 5.35
N PHE A 229 3.16 10.75 6.15
CA PHE A 229 4.17 9.82 5.65
C PHE A 229 3.58 8.82 4.64
N GLY A 230 2.46 8.18 4.97
CA GLY A 230 1.75 7.27 4.07
C GLY A 230 1.36 7.93 2.74
N THR A 231 0.91 9.19 2.80
CA THR A 231 0.58 9.99 1.62
C THR A 231 1.80 10.25 0.74
N LEU A 232 2.95 10.59 1.35
CA LEU A 232 4.21 10.76 0.62
C LEU A 232 4.67 9.45 -0.03
N LEU A 233 4.51 8.30 0.65
CA LEU A 233 4.81 6.99 0.07
C LEU A 233 3.92 6.67 -1.13
N VAL A 234 2.60 6.89 -1.01
CA VAL A 234 1.67 6.68 -2.14
C VAL A 234 2.00 7.61 -3.30
N ALA A 235 2.27 8.89 -3.02
CA ALA A 235 2.67 9.87 -4.03
C ALA A 235 3.97 9.42 -4.74
N PHE A 236 4.95 8.91 -3.99
CA PHE A 236 6.19 8.37 -4.54
C PHE A 236 5.95 7.15 -5.45
N ILE A 237 5.12 6.19 -5.02
CA ILE A 237 4.76 5.01 -5.83
C ILE A 237 4.07 5.42 -7.12
N VAL A 238 3.07 6.33 -7.04
CA VAL A 238 2.36 6.87 -8.21
C VAL A 238 3.34 7.58 -9.15
N PHE A 239 4.25 8.38 -8.61
CA PHE A 239 5.28 9.07 -9.38
C PHE A 239 6.20 8.09 -10.14
N VAL A 240 6.69 7.04 -9.48
CA VAL A 240 7.50 5.99 -10.11
C VAL A 240 6.73 5.28 -11.23
N ILE A 241 5.46 4.95 -11.01
CA ILE A 241 4.59 4.31 -12.02
C ILE A 241 4.36 5.24 -13.22
N LEU A 242 4.10 6.52 -12.97
CA LEU A 242 3.90 7.52 -14.03
C LEU A 242 5.16 7.67 -14.89
N ILE A 243 6.34 7.78 -14.26
CA ILE A 243 7.62 7.83 -14.99
C ILE A 243 7.80 6.56 -15.82
N TRP A 244 7.60 5.37 -15.23
CA TRP A 244 7.71 4.11 -15.95
C TRP A 244 6.80 4.08 -17.18
N ASN A 245 5.54 4.48 -17.02
CA ASN A 245 4.57 4.55 -18.12
C ASN A 245 4.98 5.55 -19.21
N ILE A 246 5.47 6.74 -18.83
CA ILE A 246 5.96 7.75 -19.78
C ILE A 246 7.17 7.22 -20.57
N VAL A 247 8.11 6.57 -19.88
CA VAL A 247 9.31 5.97 -20.51
C VAL A 247 8.90 4.85 -21.48
N GLN A 248 8.02 3.93 -21.07
CA GLN A 248 7.53 2.85 -21.92
C GLN A 248 6.77 3.39 -23.14
N PHE A 249 5.93 4.41 -22.93
CA PHE A 249 5.23 5.09 -24.01
C PHE A 249 6.20 5.74 -25.02
N SER A 250 7.26 6.40 -24.53
CA SER A 250 8.30 7.01 -25.37
C SER A 250 9.09 5.98 -26.18
N ILE A 251 9.45 4.85 -25.56
CA ILE A 251 10.13 3.72 -26.23
C ILE A 251 9.23 3.13 -27.31
N GLN A 252 7.96 2.84 -26.99
CA GLN A 252 7.01 2.26 -27.93
C GLN A 252 6.74 3.20 -29.10
N ARG A 253 6.51 4.49 -28.82
CA ARG A 253 6.34 5.54 -29.85
C ARG A 253 7.56 5.61 -30.78
N SER A 254 8.77 5.49 -30.24
CA SER A 254 9.99 5.48 -31.05
C SER A 254 10.08 4.26 -31.98
N LYS A 255 9.67 3.07 -31.50
CA LYS A 255 9.57 1.86 -32.34
C LYS A 255 8.53 2.01 -33.45
N ASP A 256 7.36 2.53 -33.12
CA ASP A 256 6.27 2.73 -34.08
C ASP A 256 6.65 3.73 -35.17
N ILE A 257 7.29 4.85 -34.80
CA ILE A 257 7.84 5.82 -35.76
C ILE A 257 8.86 5.16 -36.68
N LYS A 258 9.78 4.34 -36.14
CA LYS A 258 10.78 3.62 -36.94
C LYS A 258 10.13 2.69 -37.96
N VAL A 259 9.05 1.99 -37.58
CA VAL A 259 8.27 1.14 -38.49
C VAL A 259 7.54 1.97 -39.55
N GLN A 260 6.94 3.10 -39.17
CA GLN A 260 6.23 3.98 -40.10
C GLN A 260 7.17 4.59 -41.14
N ILE A 261 8.36 5.04 -40.73
CA ILE A 261 9.42 5.56 -41.62
C ILE A 261 9.89 4.46 -42.58
N LYS A 262 10.16 3.24 -42.08
CA LYS A 262 10.55 2.10 -42.93
C LYS A 262 9.52 1.78 -44.01
N LYS A 263 8.23 1.94 -43.69
CA LYS A 263 7.10 1.72 -44.62
C LYS A 263 6.75 2.94 -45.48
N GLY A 264 7.40 4.10 -45.28
CA GLY A 264 7.04 5.35 -45.96
C GLY A 264 5.68 5.94 -45.56
N THR A 265 5.11 5.52 -44.41
CA THR A 265 3.76 5.91 -43.97
C THR A 265 3.75 7.05 -42.94
N TYR A 266 4.93 7.48 -42.47
CA TYR A 266 5.05 8.54 -41.48
C TYR A 266 4.53 9.87 -42.04
N LYS A 267 3.57 10.50 -41.35
CA LYS A 267 2.91 11.77 -41.75
C LYS A 267 2.28 11.81 -43.16
N ILE A 268 2.09 10.66 -43.83
CA ILE A 268 1.59 10.59 -45.21
C ILE A 268 0.24 11.29 -45.42
N LYS A 269 -0.65 11.25 -44.43
CA LYS A 269 -1.96 11.94 -44.48
C LYS A 269 -1.82 13.46 -44.50
N VAL A 270 -0.84 13.99 -43.76
CA VAL A 270 -0.59 15.43 -43.68
C VAL A 270 0.05 15.93 -44.97
N ILE A 271 1.04 15.17 -45.48
CA ILE A 271 1.69 15.41 -46.78
C ILE A 271 0.64 15.44 -47.89
N SER A 272 -0.15 14.38 -48.03
CA SER A 272 -1.19 14.28 -49.06
C SER A 272 -2.24 15.39 -48.95
N LYS A 273 -2.58 15.83 -47.73
CA LYS A 273 -3.50 16.97 -47.54
C LYS A 273 -2.88 18.27 -48.06
N LEU A 274 -1.62 18.55 -47.73
CA LEU A 274 -0.91 19.75 -48.18
C LEU A 274 -0.71 19.76 -49.69
N GLU A 275 -0.30 18.64 -50.29
CA GLU A 275 -0.17 18.50 -51.75
C GLU A 275 -1.49 18.80 -52.47
N ASN A 276 -2.62 18.30 -51.94
CA ASN A 276 -3.94 18.58 -52.50
C ASN A 276 -4.35 20.06 -52.35
N GLU A 277 -4.02 20.71 -51.22
CA GLU A 277 -4.25 22.14 -51.01
C GLU A 277 -3.40 23.00 -51.96
N ILE A 278 -2.12 22.66 -52.14
CA ILE A 278 -1.19 23.30 -53.08
C ILE A 278 -1.73 23.19 -54.51
N LYS A 279 -2.07 21.97 -54.95
CA LYS A 279 -2.64 21.70 -56.28
C LYS A 279 -3.93 22.48 -56.53
N TYR A 280 -4.76 22.67 -55.50
CA TYR A 280 -5.96 23.49 -55.59
C TYR A 280 -5.63 24.98 -55.79
N LEU A 281 -4.65 25.51 -55.05
CA LEU A 281 -4.20 26.90 -55.16
C LEU A 281 -3.54 27.18 -56.52
N GLU A 282 -2.68 26.30 -57.01
CA GLU A 282 -2.09 26.38 -58.37
C GLU A 282 -3.17 26.42 -59.46
N LYS A 283 -4.22 25.60 -59.30
CA LYS A 283 -5.37 25.60 -60.21
C LYS A 283 -6.17 26.90 -60.15
N CYS A 284 -6.30 27.51 -58.97
CA CYS A 284 -6.97 28.81 -58.83
C CYS A 284 -6.15 29.93 -59.47
N LEU A 285 -4.82 29.90 -59.33
CA LEU A 285 -3.90 30.86 -59.94
C LEU A 285 -3.89 30.79 -61.46
N SER A 286 -3.78 29.58 -62.02
CA SER A 286 -3.75 29.37 -63.48
C SER A 286 -5.07 29.70 -64.17
N THR A 287 -6.21 29.39 -63.55
CA THR A 287 -7.53 29.62 -64.17
C THR A 287 -8.13 30.99 -63.85
N GLY A 288 -7.62 31.71 -62.84
CA GLY A 288 -8.25 32.94 -62.34
C GLY A 288 -9.65 32.72 -61.74
N THR A 289 -10.01 31.46 -61.45
CA THR A 289 -11.31 31.06 -60.91
C THR A 289 -11.13 30.28 -59.62
N LYS A 290 -11.98 30.53 -58.63
CA LYS A 290 -12.09 29.72 -57.40
C LYS A 290 -13.32 28.82 -57.48
N VAL A 291 -13.27 27.72 -56.76
CA VAL A 291 -14.46 26.90 -56.54
C VAL A 291 -15.18 27.45 -55.31
N ASP A 292 -16.39 27.98 -55.51
CA ASP A 292 -17.23 28.43 -54.42
C ASP A 292 -18.39 27.47 -54.17
N ARG A 293 -18.84 27.43 -52.93
CA ARG A 293 -19.86 26.51 -52.46
C ARG A 293 -21.21 27.23 -52.40
N THR A 294 -22.25 26.62 -52.97
CA THR A 294 -23.61 27.17 -52.91
C THR A 294 -24.08 27.40 -51.47
N LYS A 295 -24.84 28.47 -51.22
CA LYS A 295 -25.52 28.74 -49.93
C LYS A 295 -26.86 27.99 -49.79
N ASN A 296 -27.31 27.27 -50.83
CA ASN A 296 -28.57 26.53 -50.80
C ASN A 296 -28.47 25.31 -49.87
N LEU A 297 -29.08 25.43 -48.68
CA LEU A 297 -29.11 24.42 -47.62
C LEU A 297 -29.62 23.05 -48.12
N LYS A 298 -30.59 23.02 -49.04
CA LYS A 298 -31.16 21.77 -49.58
C LYS A 298 -30.14 20.99 -50.41
N LEU A 299 -29.41 21.66 -51.31
CA LEU A 299 -28.34 21.04 -52.11
C LEU A 299 -27.16 20.58 -51.23
N LEU A 300 -26.84 21.35 -50.19
CA LEU A 300 -25.80 21.00 -49.23
C LEU A 300 -26.15 19.77 -48.38
N ALA A 301 -27.41 19.70 -47.93
CA ALA A 301 -27.95 18.54 -47.23
C ALA A 301 -27.91 17.31 -48.13
N GLN A 302 -28.40 17.41 -49.37
CA GLN A 302 -28.34 16.32 -50.36
C GLN A 302 -26.91 15.82 -50.59
N TYR A 303 -25.95 16.72 -50.80
CA TYR A 303 -24.53 16.36 -50.97
C TYR A 303 -23.95 15.64 -49.76
N LYS A 304 -24.20 16.15 -48.54
CA LYS A 304 -23.73 15.51 -47.30
C LYS A 304 -24.39 14.14 -47.08
N LEU A 305 -25.69 14.02 -47.36
CA LEU A 305 -26.47 12.81 -47.18
C LEU A 305 -26.04 11.73 -48.18
N LEU A 306 -25.74 12.08 -49.44
CA LEU A 306 -25.12 11.19 -50.42
C LEU A 306 -23.71 10.73 -50.01
N LYS A 307 -22.85 11.65 -49.55
CA LYS A 307 -21.53 11.27 -49.00
C LYS A 307 -21.68 10.30 -47.82
N PHE A 308 -22.67 10.52 -46.95
CA PHE A 308 -22.95 9.63 -45.82
C PHE A 308 -23.48 8.27 -46.28
N GLN A 309 -24.39 8.22 -47.26
CA GLN A 309 -24.88 6.98 -47.86
C GLN A 309 -23.76 6.18 -48.53
N ILE A 310 -22.87 6.83 -49.29
CA ILE A 310 -21.68 6.19 -49.88
C ILE A 310 -20.75 5.67 -48.78
N LYS A 311 -20.57 6.43 -47.70
CA LYS A 311 -19.78 5.99 -46.53
C LYS A 311 -20.40 4.79 -45.82
N ILE A 312 -21.73 4.72 -45.74
CA ILE A 312 -22.46 3.56 -45.19
C ILE A 312 -22.32 2.34 -46.12
N LEU A 313 -22.42 2.52 -47.44
CA LEU A 313 -22.20 1.45 -48.41
C LEU A 313 -20.76 0.91 -48.36
N ASN A 314 -19.79 1.81 -48.20
CA ASN A 314 -18.37 1.48 -48.00
C ASN A 314 -18.04 1.04 -46.56
N ASN A 315 -19.02 1.00 -45.66
CA ASN A 315 -18.79 0.70 -44.26
C ASN A 315 -18.32 -0.76 -44.08
N LYS A 316 -17.61 -0.99 -42.98
CA LYS A 316 -16.91 -2.25 -42.66
C LYS A 316 -17.77 -3.51 -42.79
N ASN A 317 -19.11 -3.44 -42.70
CA ASN A 317 -19.94 -4.63 -42.69
C ASN A 317 -19.99 -5.38 -44.04
N ASN A 318 -20.12 -4.69 -45.17
CA ASN A 318 -20.11 -5.35 -46.50
C ASN A 318 -18.69 -5.80 -46.87
N ASN A 319 -17.68 -4.97 -46.64
CA ASN A 319 -16.28 -5.35 -46.84
C ASN A 319 -15.84 -6.50 -45.93
N LYS A 320 -16.36 -6.59 -44.70
CA LYS A 320 -16.14 -7.74 -43.79
C LYS A 320 -16.82 -9.00 -44.29
N LYS A 321 -18.01 -8.91 -44.92
CA LYS A 321 -18.68 -10.06 -45.54
C LYS A 321 -17.90 -10.56 -46.76
N ILE A 322 -17.46 -9.66 -47.65
CA ILE A 322 -16.62 -9.99 -48.81
C ILE A 322 -15.30 -10.62 -48.35
N SER A 323 -14.59 -9.98 -47.42
CA SER A 323 -13.33 -10.51 -46.87
C SER A 323 -13.51 -11.88 -46.18
N LYS A 324 -14.64 -12.09 -45.49
CA LYS A 324 -14.98 -13.41 -44.91
C LYS A 324 -15.21 -14.47 -45.99
N LEU A 325 -15.86 -14.12 -47.10
CA LEU A 325 -16.07 -15.02 -48.23
C LEU A 325 -14.75 -15.29 -48.98
N GLU A 326 -13.87 -14.30 -49.12
CA GLU A 326 -12.52 -14.46 -49.70
C GLU A 326 -11.65 -15.40 -48.86
N TRP A 327 -11.61 -15.17 -47.55
CA TRP A 327 -10.91 -16.06 -46.63
C TRP A 327 -11.45 -17.49 -46.71
N LYS A 328 -12.78 -17.64 -46.77
CA LYS A 328 -13.43 -18.94 -46.91
C LYS A 328 -13.10 -19.61 -48.25
N LYS A 329 -13.07 -18.85 -49.36
CA LYS A 329 -12.64 -19.33 -50.69
C LYS A 329 -11.21 -19.85 -50.63
N GLU A 330 -10.30 -19.10 -50.03
CA GLU A 330 -8.88 -19.45 -49.97
C GLU A 330 -8.64 -20.69 -49.08
N LEU A 331 -9.33 -20.76 -47.94
CA LEU A 331 -9.30 -21.93 -47.06
C LEU A 331 -9.72 -23.20 -47.80
N ILE A 332 -10.89 -23.18 -48.45
CA ILE A 332 -11.41 -24.33 -49.20
C ILE A 332 -10.50 -24.68 -50.39
N SER A 333 -9.97 -23.68 -51.10
CA SER A 333 -9.02 -23.92 -52.20
C SER A 333 -7.72 -24.57 -51.72
N SER A 334 -7.24 -24.19 -50.53
CA SER A 334 -6.05 -24.78 -49.92
C SER A 334 -6.25 -26.24 -49.55
N GLU A 335 -7.42 -26.61 -49.03
CA GLU A 335 -7.79 -28.01 -48.73
C GLU A 335 -7.82 -28.86 -50.01
N ILE A 336 -8.46 -28.37 -51.07
CA ILE A 336 -8.49 -29.07 -52.37
C ILE A 336 -7.07 -29.25 -52.95
N LYS A 337 -6.21 -28.22 -52.83
CA LYS A 337 -4.81 -28.30 -53.28
C LYS A 337 -4.02 -29.31 -52.44
N LEU A 338 -4.27 -29.40 -51.14
CA LEU A 338 -3.62 -30.38 -50.26
C LEU A 338 -3.98 -31.81 -50.64
N GLU A 339 -5.27 -32.11 -50.86
CA GLU A 339 -5.72 -33.44 -51.31
C GLU A 339 -5.02 -33.84 -52.62
N LYS A 340 -5.00 -32.95 -53.63
CA LYS A 340 -4.27 -33.20 -54.90
C LYS A 340 -2.77 -33.41 -54.69
N ARG A 341 -2.18 -32.68 -53.74
CA ARG A 341 -0.75 -32.76 -53.45
C ARG A 341 -0.37 -34.10 -52.83
N TYR A 342 -1.26 -34.77 -52.09
CA TYR A 342 -1.01 -36.11 -51.59
C TYR A 342 -0.76 -37.11 -52.72
N PHE A 343 -1.61 -37.12 -53.76
CA PHE A 343 -1.41 -37.94 -54.96
C PHE A 343 -0.07 -37.64 -55.65
N THR A 344 0.25 -36.36 -55.87
CA THR A 344 1.52 -35.96 -56.52
C THR A 344 2.74 -36.36 -55.69
N ILE A 345 2.68 -36.18 -54.36
CA ILE A 345 3.78 -36.56 -53.46
C ILE A 345 3.95 -38.08 -53.46
N PHE A 346 2.86 -38.84 -53.37
CA PHE A 346 2.88 -40.29 -53.41
C PHE A 346 3.55 -40.82 -54.69
N GLN A 347 3.15 -40.31 -55.87
CA GLN A 347 3.79 -40.66 -57.15
C GLN A 347 5.29 -40.35 -57.16
N LYS A 348 5.68 -39.16 -56.70
CA LYS A 348 7.10 -38.75 -56.63
C LYS A 348 7.91 -39.62 -55.68
N LEU A 349 7.33 -39.99 -54.54
CA LEU A 349 7.99 -40.86 -53.56
C LEU A 349 8.18 -42.27 -54.12
N ASN A 350 7.18 -42.82 -54.80
CA ASN A 350 7.30 -44.12 -55.47
C ASN A 350 8.36 -44.11 -56.58
N LEU A 351 8.37 -43.10 -57.44
CA LEU A 351 9.44 -42.92 -58.44
C LEU A 351 10.83 -42.87 -57.79
N LYS A 352 10.96 -42.14 -56.68
CA LYS A 352 12.22 -42.02 -55.94
C LYS A 352 12.62 -43.33 -55.27
N LYS A 353 11.65 -44.13 -54.77
CA LYS A 353 11.88 -45.48 -54.26
C LYS A 353 12.48 -46.36 -55.35
N THR A 354 11.83 -46.45 -56.52
CA THR A 354 12.31 -47.25 -57.66
C THR A 354 13.70 -46.83 -58.15
N GLN A 355 13.98 -45.51 -58.19
CA GLN A 355 15.30 -45.00 -58.54
C GLN A 355 16.39 -45.43 -57.56
N ILE A 356 16.10 -45.45 -56.26
CA ILE A 356 17.05 -45.87 -55.22
C ILE A 356 17.24 -47.39 -55.26
N GLU A 357 16.17 -48.16 -55.45
CA GLU A 357 16.23 -49.63 -55.61
C GLU A 357 17.10 -50.03 -56.81
N ASN A 358 16.92 -49.37 -57.95
CA ASN A 358 17.74 -49.61 -59.14
C ASN A 358 19.21 -49.23 -58.92
N LYS A 359 19.49 -48.12 -58.22
CA LYS A 359 20.87 -47.73 -57.85
C LYS A 359 21.51 -48.71 -56.87
N MET A 360 20.75 -49.34 -55.98
CA MET A 360 21.27 -50.37 -55.07
C MET A 360 21.68 -51.64 -55.84
N LYS A 361 20.91 -52.05 -56.85
CA LYS A 361 21.22 -53.24 -57.67
C LYS A 361 22.57 -53.15 -58.40
N THR A 362 23.03 -51.94 -58.73
CA THR A 362 24.27 -51.71 -59.50
C THR A 362 25.48 -51.35 -58.63
N MET A 363 25.38 -51.44 -57.30
CA MET A 363 26.37 -50.83 -56.38
C MET A 363 27.21 -51.87 -55.65
N SER A 364 28.53 -51.76 -55.74
CA SER A 364 29.50 -52.74 -55.22
C SER A 364 29.91 -52.54 -53.74
N SER A 365 29.55 -51.43 -53.10
CA SER A 365 29.98 -51.09 -51.73
C SER A 365 28.91 -51.40 -50.68
N GLU A 366 29.17 -52.38 -49.81
CA GLU A 366 28.24 -52.86 -48.78
C GLU A 366 27.85 -51.78 -47.75
N LYS A 367 28.81 -50.94 -47.31
CA LYS A 367 28.56 -49.84 -46.36
C LYS A 367 27.67 -48.74 -46.92
N LYS A 368 27.76 -48.46 -48.23
CA LYS A 368 26.85 -47.53 -48.91
C LYS A 368 25.47 -48.16 -49.09
N ALA A 369 25.39 -49.46 -49.43
CA ALA A 369 24.13 -50.19 -49.57
C ALA A 369 23.28 -50.12 -48.27
N ARG A 370 23.88 -50.38 -47.09
CA ARG A 370 23.15 -50.26 -45.80
C ARG A 370 22.63 -48.85 -45.50
N LYS A 371 23.34 -47.79 -45.93
CA LYS A 371 22.83 -46.41 -45.80
C LYS A 371 21.62 -46.16 -46.70
N PHE A 372 21.62 -46.68 -47.93
CA PHE A 372 20.48 -46.56 -48.83
C PHE A 372 19.27 -47.38 -48.35
N GLU A 373 19.49 -48.54 -47.72
CA GLU A 373 18.44 -49.35 -47.10
C GLU A 373 17.72 -48.60 -45.96
N GLN A 374 18.47 -47.91 -45.10
CA GLN A 374 17.87 -47.03 -44.08
C GLN A 374 17.08 -45.85 -44.69
N VAL A 375 17.55 -45.31 -45.82
CA VAL A 375 16.81 -44.28 -46.56
C VAL A 375 15.53 -44.86 -47.15
N LEU A 376 15.57 -46.09 -47.67
CA LEU A 376 14.42 -46.80 -48.23
C LEU A 376 13.33 -47.02 -47.17
N LEU A 377 13.70 -47.50 -45.98
CA LEU A 377 12.77 -47.68 -44.86
C LEU A 377 12.09 -46.37 -44.44
N LYS A 378 12.84 -45.25 -44.42
CA LYS A 378 12.26 -43.93 -44.16
C LYS A 378 11.33 -43.46 -45.28
N LEU A 379 11.62 -43.85 -46.52
CA LEU A 379 10.83 -43.51 -47.70
C LEU A 379 9.53 -44.32 -47.73
N GLU A 380 9.58 -45.61 -47.42
CA GLU A 380 8.42 -46.51 -47.29
C GLU A 380 7.47 -46.04 -46.20
N ARG A 381 7.97 -45.67 -45.01
CA ARG A 381 7.11 -45.08 -43.97
C ARG A 381 6.36 -43.83 -44.45
N LYS A 382 7.00 -43.01 -45.30
CA LYS A 382 6.35 -41.83 -45.89
C LYS A 382 5.34 -42.22 -46.97
N ILE A 383 5.67 -43.20 -47.82
CA ILE A 383 4.76 -43.75 -48.84
C ILE A 383 3.50 -44.29 -48.17
N ASN A 384 3.63 -45.19 -47.18
CA ASN A 384 2.50 -45.77 -46.45
C ASN A 384 1.63 -44.70 -45.77
N LYS A 385 2.24 -43.61 -45.27
CA LYS A 385 1.48 -42.48 -44.72
C LYS A 385 0.58 -41.84 -45.79
N TYR A 386 1.13 -41.48 -46.94
CA TYR A 386 0.34 -40.83 -48.00
C TYR A 386 -0.62 -41.79 -48.70
N GLU A 387 -0.29 -43.09 -48.75
CA GLU A 387 -1.17 -44.15 -49.25
C GLU A 387 -2.46 -44.23 -48.43
N LYS A 388 -2.35 -44.29 -47.10
CA LYS A 388 -3.53 -44.29 -46.21
C LYS A 388 -4.41 -43.05 -46.40
N GLU A 389 -3.82 -41.88 -46.57
CA GLU A 389 -4.57 -40.64 -46.83
C GLU A 389 -5.29 -40.69 -48.19
N ILE A 390 -4.66 -41.25 -49.22
CA ILE A 390 -5.25 -41.43 -50.55
C ILE A 390 -6.38 -42.47 -50.52
N GLU A 391 -6.17 -43.59 -49.83
CA GLU A 391 -7.15 -44.65 -49.65
C GLU A 391 -8.41 -44.10 -48.97
N TRP A 392 -8.25 -43.36 -47.87
CA TRP A 392 -9.34 -42.67 -47.20
C TRP A 392 -10.08 -41.67 -48.12
N ILE A 393 -9.35 -40.89 -48.93
CA ILE A 393 -9.97 -39.96 -49.89
C ILE A 393 -10.80 -40.72 -50.94
N ASN A 394 -10.28 -41.83 -51.46
CA ASN A 394 -10.96 -42.64 -52.47
C ASN A 394 -12.21 -43.31 -51.89
N GLU A 395 -12.11 -43.93 -50.71
CA GLU A 395 -13.23 -44.54 -50.01
C GLU A 395 -14.34 -43.52 -49.72
N ARG A 396 -13.96 -42.34 -49.22
CA ARG A 396 -14.89 -41.22 -49.02
C ARG A 396 -15.62 -40.83 -50.31
N ASN A 397 -14.90 -40.76 -51.44
CA ASN A 397 -15.47 -40.37 -52.72
C ASN A 397 -16.45 -41.41 -53.28
N GLU A 398 -16.15 -42.72 -53.12
CA GLU A 398 -17.07 -43.79 -53.52
C GLU A 398 -18.33 -43.80 -52.66
N ILE A 399 -18.22 -43.66 -51.32
CA ILE A 399 -19.37 -43.54 -50.42
C ILE A 399 -20.24 -42.32 -50.78
N ASP A 400 -19.61 -41.17 -51.06
CA ASP A 400 -20.35 -39.97 -51.45
C ASP A 400 -21.07 -40.18 -52.81
N LYS A 401 -20.48 -40.95 -53.74
CA LYS A 401 -21.09 -41.30 -55.03
C LYS A 401 -22.29 -42.24 -54.87
N GLU A 402 -22.19 -43.31 -54.08
CA GLU A 402 -23.31 -44.22 -53.78
C GLU A 402 -24.48 -43.46 -53.14
N ARG A 403 -24.21 -42.67 -52.11
CA ARG A 403 -25.23 -41.83 -51.45
C ARG A 403 -25.87 -40.83 -52.40
N SER A 404 -25.10 -40.31 -53.36
CA SER A 404 -25.67 -39.41 -54.37
C SER A 404 -26.69 -40.13 -55.27
N MET A 405 -26.46 -41.40 -55.59
CA MET A 405 -27.41 -42.21 -56.35
C MET A 405 -28.67 -42.48 -55.54
N GLU A 406 -28.54 -42.86 -54.26
CA GLU A 406 -29.68 -43.06 -53.34
C GLU A 406 -30.54 -41.79 -53.20
N ILE A 407 -29.90 -40.64 -52.96
CA ILE A 407 -30.62 -39.36 -52.84
C ILE A 407 -31.22 -38.96 -54.19
N GLY A 408 -30.55 -39.28 -55.31
CA GLY A 408 -31.09 -39.09 -56.65
C GLY A 408 -32.38 -39.88 -56.86
N GLN A 409 -32.43 -41.13 -56.40
CA GLN A 409 -33.63 -41.96 -56.43
C GLN A 409 -34.75 -41.36 -55.57
N GLN A 410 -34.45 -40.96 -54.32
CA GLN A 410 -35.43 -40.29 -53.45
C GLN A 410 -36.03 -39.02 -54.07
N VAL A 411 -35.23 -38.27 -54.83
CA VAL A 411 -35.72 -37.08 -55.56
C VAL A 411 -36.67 -37.48 -56.68
N LEU A 412 -36.39 -38.56 -57.41
CA LEU A 412 -37.27 -39.08 -58.46
C LEU A 412 -38.58 -39.59 -57.87
N ASP A 413 -38.51 -40.36 -56.78
CA ASP A 413 -39.67 -40.89 -56.08
C ASP A 413 -40.57 -39.75 -55.57
N LEU A 414 -39.99 -38.71 -54.94
CA LEU A 414 -40.74 -37.54 -54.48
C LEU A 414 -41.36 -36.71 -55.62
N LYS A 415 -40.74 -36.68 -56.81
CA LYS A 415 -41.31 -36.03 -57.99
C LYS A 415 -42.50 -36.82 -58.51
N SER A 416 -42.35 -38.14 -58.60
CA SER A 416 -43.42 -39.05 -59.03
C SER A 416 -44.61 -39.03 -58.07
N GLU A 417 -44.37 -39.00 -56.75
CA GLU A 417 -45.40 -38.81 -55.73
C GLU A 417 -46.12 -37.47 -55.86
N LEU A 418 -45.40 -36.38 -56.15
CA LEU A 418 -46.02 -35.08 -56.34
C LEU A 418 -46.92 -35.04 -57.60
N GLU A 419 -46.50 -35.73 -58.66
CA GLU A 419 -47.25 -35.83 -59.92
C GLU A 419 -48.48 -36.73 -59.82
N SER A 420 -48.53 -37.68 -58.89
CA SER A 420 -49.67 -38.60 -58.70
C SER A 420 -50.77 -38.08 -57.78
N LEU A 421 -50.58 -36.93 -57.12
CA LEU A 421 -51.59 -36.32 -56.24
C LEU A 421 -52.64 -35.53 -57.05
N GLU A 422 -53.92 -35.86 -56.88
CA GLU A 422 -55.03 -35.09 -57.46
C GLU A 422 -55.33 -33.84 -56.60
N ASN A 423 -55.28 -32.64 -57.22
CA ASN A 423 -55.56 -31.33 -56.60
C ASN A 423 -54.83 -31.00 -55.27
N PRO A 424 -53.49 -31.09 -55.19
CA PRO A 424 -52.75 -30.80 -53.97
C PRO A 424 -52.77 -29.30 -53.59
N SER A 425 -52.94 -28.99 -52.31
CA SER A 425 -52.89 -27.61 -51.82
C SER A 425 -51.53 -26.95 -52.06
N SER A 426 -51.49 -25.62 -52.21
CA SER A 426 -50.25 -24.84 -52.44
C SER A 426 -49.17 -25.09 -51.38
N LYS A 427 -49.58 -25.42 -50.15
CA LYS A 427 -48.69 -25.75 -49.03
C LYS A 427 -48.01 -27.11 -49.21
N ILE A 428 -48.72 -28.10 -49.75
CA ILE A 428 -48.17 -29.43 -50.07
C ILE A 428 -47.19 -29.33 -51.23
N ILE A 429 -47.57 -28.64 -52.32
CA ILE A 429 -46.68 -28.38 -53.46
C ILE A 429 -45.40 -27.65 -53.00
N SER A 430 -45.54 -26.63 -52.15
CA SER A 430 -44.40 -25.90 -51.59
C SER A 430 -43.49 -26.80 -50.76
N TRP A 431 -44.05 -27.71 -49.95
CA TRP A 431 -43.27 -28.65 -49.15
C TRP A 431 -42.49 -29.64 -50.02
N TYR A 432 -43.13 -30.28 -51.00
CA TYR A 432 -42.47 -31.21 -51.93
C TYR A 432 -41.39 -30.50 -52.74
N ASN A 433 -41.69 -29.34 -53.33
CA ASN A 433 -40.69 -28.55 -54.06
C ASN A 433 -39.51 -28.15 -53.18
N LYS A 434 -39.76 -27.76 -51.93
CA LYS A 434 -38.70 -27.45 -50.97
C LYS A 434 -37.86 -28.69 -50.63
N LYS A 435 -38.49 -29.85 -50.46
CA LYS A 435 -37.81 -31.11 -50.10
C LYS A 435 -37.01 -31.69 -51.27
N ILE A 436 -37.59 -31.74 -52.47
CA ILE A 436 -36.93 -32.05 -53.74
C ILE A 436 -35.71 -31.15 -53.94
N LYS A 437 -35.89 -29.83 -53.80
CA LYS A 437 -34.78 -28.87 -53.91
C LYS A 437 -33.68 -29.12 -52.88
N THR A 438 -34.04 -29.47 -51.65
CA THR A 438 -33.07 -29.76 -50.57
C THR A 438 -32.31 -31.06 -50.83
N LEU A 439 -32.98 -32.09 -51.33
CA LEU A 439 -32.36 -33.38 -51.63
C LEU A 439 -31.52 -33.32 -52.91
N SER A 440 -32.00 -32.65 -53.96
CA SER A 440 -31.22 -32.38 -55.17
C SER A 440 -29.95 -31.59 -54.84
N PHE A 441 -30.05 -30.60 -53.95
CA PHE A 441 -28.89 -29.89 -53.43
C PHE A 441 -27.88 -30.80 -52.72
N LYS A 442 -28.35 -31.72 -51.86
CA LYS A 442 -27.48 -32.69 -51.18
C LYS A 442 -26.80 -33.63 -52.16
N ARG A 443 -27.53 -34.12 -53.17
CA ARG A 443 -27.00 -34.95 -54.25
C ARG A 443 -25.89 -34.24 -55.01
N ASP A 444 -26.15 -33.02 -55.49
CA ASP A 444 -25.18 -32.28 -56.31
C ASP A 444 -23.90 -31.94 -55.52
N CYS A 445 -24.04 -31.68 -54.21
CA CYS A 445 -22.91 -31.47 -53.31
C CYS A 445 -22.02 -32.71 -53.14
N LEU A 446 -22.61 -33.91 -53.17
CA LEU A 446 -21.89 -35.18 -53.09
C LEU A 446 -21.24 -35.53 -54.43
N LEU A 447 -21.95 -35.36 -55.56
CA LEU A 447 -21.44 -35.66 -56.91
C LEU A 447 -20.23 -34.82 -57.31
N GLU A 448 -20.24 -33.52 -57.00
CA GLU A 448 -19.13 -32.63 -57.33
C GLU A 448 -17.95 -32.75 -56.34
N GLY A 449 -18.17 -33.39 -55.19
CA GLY A 449 -17.29 -33.36 -54.04
C GLY A 449 -17.55 -32.15 -53.14
N ARG A 450 -17.76 -32.40 -51.85
CA ARG A 450 -18.24 -31.39 -50.87
C ARG A 450 -17.44 -30.09 -50.86
N ASN A 451 -16.12 -30.17 -51.02
CA ASN A 451 -15.25 -28.99 -51.01
C ASN A 451 -15.27 -28.23 -52.34
N GLN A 452 -15.36 -28.90 -53.48
CA GLN A 452 -15.51 -28.26 -54.79
C GLN A 452 -16.84 -27.51 -54.89
N TYR A 453 -17.93 -28.13 -54.42
CA TYR A 453 -19.25 -27.51 -54.38
C TYR A 453 -19.27 -26.26 -53.49
N LYS A 454 -18.73 -26.37 -52.26
CA LYS A 454 -18.60 -25.23 -51.33
C LYS A 454 -17.77 -24.10 -51.94
N LEU A 455 -16.72 -24.42 -52.70
CA LEU A 455 -15.88 -23.45 -53.39
C LEU A 455 -16.70 -22.69 -54.45
N ARG A 456 -17.41 -23.40 -55.33
CA ARG A 456 -18.25 -22.78 -56.38
C ARG A 456 -19.29 -21.84 -55.79
N ILE A 457 -20.10 -22.30 -54.84
CA ILE A 457 -21.14 -21.46 -54.20
C ILE A 457 -20.52 -20.25 -53.50
N THR A 458 -19.35 -20.40 -52.88
CA THR A 458 -18.66 -19.27 -52.25
C THR A 458 -18.17 -18.27 -53.29
N ILE A 459 -17.72 -18.73 -54.45
CA ILE A 459 -17.31 -17.88 -55.58
C ILE A 459 -18.52 -17.16 -56.18
N GLU A 460 -19.63 -17.85 -56.43
CA GLU A 460 -20.87 -17.26 -56.97
C GLU A 460 -21.42 -16.18 -56.04
N LYS A 461 -21.57 -16.48 -54.74
CA LYS A 461 -22.02 -15.49 -53.75
C LYS A 461 -21.08 -14.29 -53.63
N LEU A 462 -19.78 -14.53 -53.77
CA LEU A 462 -18.79 -13.47 -53.76
C LEU A 462 -18.87 -12.60 -55.01
N ALA A 463 -19.11 -13.18 -56.18
CA ALA A 463 -19.31 -12.46 -57.44
C ALA A 463 -20.59 -11.63 -57.42
N GLU A 464 -21.71 -12.22 -56.98
CA GLU A 464 -23.00 -11.56 -56.83
C GLU A 464 -22.91 -10.36 -55.87
N MET A 465 -22.32 -10.56 -54.68
CA MET A 465 -22.16 -9.50 -53.69
C MET A 465 -21.22 -8.38 -54.17
N ARG A 466 -20.19 -8.71 -54.96
CA ARG A 466 -19.30 -7.71 -55.57
C ARG A 466 -20.05 -6.90 -56.62
N LYS A 467 -20.81 -7.55 -57.50
CA LYS A 467 -21.59 -6.90 -58.55
C LYS A 467 -22.63 -5.95 -57.95
N GLU A 468 -23.42 -6.42 -56.98
CA GLU A 468 -24.44 -5.62 -56.32
C GLU A 468 -23.85 -4.41 -55.59
N ASN A 469 -22.71 -4.58 -54.91
CA ASN A 469 -22.05 -3.49 -54.20
C ASN A 469 -21.40 -2.48 -55.17
N LEU A 470 -20.90 -2.95 -56.31
CA LEU A 470 -20.35 -2.10 -57.38
C LEU A 470 -21.45 -1.27 -58.03
N GLU A 471 -22.56 -1.89 -58.46
CA GLU A 471 -23.68 -1.20 -59.10
C GLU A 471 -24.31 -0.14 -58.18
N LYS A 472 -24.54 -0.48 -56.91
CA LYS A 472 -25.07 0.48 -55.90
C LYS A 472 -24.09 1.62 -55.63
N SER A 473 -22.80 1.33 -55.63
CA SER A 473 -21.74 2.31 -55.43
C SER A 473 -21.64 3.26 -56.62
N GLU A 474 -21.57 2.74 -57.85
CA GLU A 474 -21.48 3.53 -59.08
C GLU A 474 -22.68 4.45 -59.27
N ALA A 475 -23.91 3.95 -59.07
CA ALA A 475 -25.12 4.77 -59.14
C ALA A 475 -25.07 5.94 -58.15
N LYS A 476 -24.60 5.71 -56.91
CA LYS A 476 -24.45 6.76 -55.89
C LYS A 476 -23.30 7.72 -56.19
N TYR A 477 -22.21 7.26 -56.78
CA TYR A 477 -21.10 8.11 -57.22
C TYR A 477 -21.49 9.00 -58.40
N GLN A 478 -22.31 8.53 -59.34
CA GLN A 478 -22.85 9.37 -60.42
C GLN A 478 -23.78 10.45 -59.84
N GLN A 479 -24.71 10.08 -58.96
CA GLN A 479 -25.56 11.05 -58.24
C GLN A 479 -24.73 12.07 -57.45
N LEU A 480 -23.64 11.63 -56.83
CA LEU A 480 -22.72 12.53 -56.11
C LEU A 480 -22.04 13.49 -57.08
N LYS A 481 -21.55 13.03 -58.24
CA LYS A 481 -20.93 13.87 -59.27
C LYS A 481 -21.88 14.95 -59.77
N ASP A 482 -23.14 14.59 -60.06
CA ASP A 482 -24.15 15.52 -60.55
C ASP A 482 -24.50 16.60 -59.52
N ILE A 483 -24.62 16.21 -58.25
CA ILE A 483 -24.88 17.16 -57.16
C ILE A 483 -23.61 17.97 -56.83
N GLU A 484 -22.43 17.39 -56.94
CA GLU A 484 -21.15 18.06 -56.71
C GLU A 484 -20.95 19.20 -57.71
N GLN A 485 -21.26 19.00 -58.99
CA GLN A 485 -21.25 20.06 -60.00
C GLN A 485 -22.25 21.19 -59.69
N LYS A 486 -23.39 20.89 -59.08
CA LYS A 486 -24.39 21.89 -58.67
C LYS A 486 -24.02 22.64 -57.39
N VAL A 487 -23.31 21.97 -56.47
CA VAL A 487 -22.91 22.50 -55.17
C VAL A 487 -21.63 23.34 -55.26
N PHE A 488 -20.69 22.92 -56.10
CA PHE A 488 -19.39 23.57 -56.27
C PHE A 488 -19.31 24.23 -57.64
N ARG A 489 -19.51 25.55 -57.67
CA ARG A 489 -19.48 26.33 -58.91
C ARG A 489 -18.10 26.93 -59.10
N LYS A 490 -17.61 26.93 -60.33
CA LYS A 490 -16.42 27.70 -60.68
C LYS A 490 -16.83 29.15 -60.87
N ILE A 491 -16.20 30.02 -60.10
CA ILE A 491 -16.52 31.42 -60.00
C ILE A 491 -15.23 32.20 -60.20
N SER A 492 -15.29 33.33 -60.90
CA SER A 492 -14.14 34.23 -61.04
C SER A 492 -13.65 34.73 -59.68
N LEU A 493 -12.34 34.97 -59.52
CA LEU A 493 -11.80 35.52 -58.28
C LEU A 493 -12.39 36.90 -57.93
N VAL A 494 -12.92 37.62 -58.93
CA VAL A 494 -13.56 38.95 -58.83
C VAL A 494 -15.02 38.94 -59.32
N GLU A 495 -15.75 37.85 -59.04
CA GLU A 495 -17.15 37.68 -59.46
C GLU A 495 -18.07 38.86 -59.18
N SER A 496 -17.92 39.54 -58.04
CA SER A 496 -18.74 40.70 -57.69
C SER A 496 -18.60 41.84 -58.70
N ILE A 497 -17.40 42.04 -59.25
CA ILE A 497 -17.11 43.04 -60.28
C ILE A 497 -17.55 42.53 -61.66
N ASP A 498 -17.31 41.25 -61.95
CA ASP A 498 -17.80 40.62 -63.19
C ASP A 498 -19.32 40.72 -63.34
N LEU A 499 -20.08 40.54 -62.25
CA LEU A 499 -21.54 40.68 -62.23
C LEU A 499 -21.99 42.13 -62.39
N GLN A 500 -21.28 43.09 -61.80
CA GLN A 500 -21.56 44.52 -61.99
C GLN A 500 -21.37 44.93 -63.45
N ILE A 501 -20.26 44.50 -64.09
CA ILE A 501 -20.02 44.75 -65.52
C ILE A 501 -21.09 44.11 -66.39
N LYS A 502 -21.55 42.90 -66.02
CA LYS A 502 -22.55 42.15 -66.80
C LYS A 502 -23.96 42.74 -66.74
N ASN A 503 -24.31 43.44 -65.66
CA ASN A 503 -25.64 44.01 -65.45
C ASN A 503 -25.82 45.43 -66.03
N LEU A 504 -24.78 46.02 -66.63
CA LEU A 504 -24.81 47.33 -67.27
C LEU A 504 -25.16 47.22 -68.77
N ASP A 505 -25.90 48.20 -69.30
CA ASP A 505 -26.30 48.20 -70.71
C ASP A 505 -25.18 48.79 -71.58
N LYS A 506 -24.67 47.98 -72.53
CA LYS A 506 -23.56 48.37 -73.40
C LYS A 506 -23.91 49.49 -74.38
N ASN A 507 -25.19 49.81 -74.55
CA ASN A 507 -25.67 50.84 -75.48
C ASN A 507 -25.87 52.22 -74.84
N SER A 508 -25.70 52.35 -73.51
CA SER A 508 -25.76 53.63 -72.79
C SER A 508 -24.37 54.27 -72.68
N ALA A 509 -24.25 55.56 -73.02
CA ALA A 509 -22.99 56.31 -72.94
C ALA A 509 -22.48 56.44 -71.49
N GLU A 510 -23.38 56.55 -70.51
CA GLU A 510 -23.07 56.59 -69.08
C GLU A 510 -22.52 55.23 -68.58
N ASP A 511 -23.14 54.14 -69.03
CA ASP A 511 -22.73 52.78 -68.66
C ASP A 511 -21.40 52.39 -69.33
N ALA A 512 -21.10 52.89 -70.53
CA ALA A 512 -19.82 52.64 -71.22
C ALA A 512 -18.61 53.19 -70.44
N GLN A 513 -18.74 54.36 -69.80
CA GLN A 513 -17.70 54.93 -68.94
C GLN A 513 -17.53 54.12 -67.64
N LYS A 514 -18.65 53.72 -67.03
CA LYS A 514 -18.68 52.86 -65.83
C LYS A 514 -18.08 51.47 -66.08
N ILE A 515 -18.29 50.90 -67.27
CA ILE A 515 -17.68 49.64 -67.69
C ILE A 515 -16.15 49.79 -67.79
N LYS A 516 -15.61 50.90 -68.32
CA LYS A 516 -14.16 51.13 -68.36
C LYS A 516 -13.54 51.22 -66.96
N GLU A 517 -14.17 51.97 -66.05
CA GLU A 517 -13.72 52.09 -64.65
C GLU A 517 -13.78 50.75 -63.91
N LEU A 518 -14.88 50.01 -64.05
CA LEU A 518 -15.02 48.68 -63.45
C LEU A 518 -14.06 47.65 -64.06
N THR A 519 -13.69 47.78 -65.34
CA THR A 519 -12.71 46.89 -65.98
C THR A 519 -11.30 47.13 -65.46
N SER A 520 -10.88 48.39 -65.25
CA SER A 520 -9.57 48.68 -64.62
C SER A 520 -9.54 48.24 -63.15
N LEU A 521 -10.64 48.47 -62.41
CA LEU A 521 -10.79 48.01 -61.03
C LEU A 521 -10.75 46.47 -60.94
N ARG A 522 -11.38 45.78 -61.89
CA ARG A 522 -11.37 44.32 -62.01
C ARG A 522 -9.96 43.78 -62.18
N GLU A 523 -9.15 44.35 -63.07
CA GLU A 523 -7.77 43.92 -63.28
C GLU A 523 -6.91 44.13 -62.03
N SER A 524 -7.03 45.29 -61.39
CA SER A 524 -6.34 45.58 -60.11
C SER A 524 -6.73 44.58 -59.01
N LYS A 525 -8.03 44.34 -58.81
CA LYS A 525 -8.54 43.41 -57.79
C LYS A 525 -8.26 41.95 -58.11
N LEU A 526 -8.24 41.56 -59.39
CA LEU A 526 -7.82 40.23 -59.81
C LEU A 526 -6.34 40.00 -59.50
N GLN A 527 -5.49 41.00 -59.75
CA GLN A 527 -4.06 40.92 -59.44
C GLN A 527 -3.83 40.86 -57.92
N GLU A 528 -4.54 41.67 -57.14
CA GLU A 528 -4.51 41.61 -55.67
C GLU A 528 -4.93 40.21 -55.15
N ALA A 529 -6.00 39.63 -55.71
CA ALA A 529 -6.47 38.29 -55.36
C ALA A 529 -5.45 37.19 -55.73
N LYS A 530 -4.80 37.29 -56.89
CA LYS A 530 -3.71 36.38 -57.30
C LYS A 530 -2.50 36.50 -56.38
N ASN A 531 -2.04 37.70 -56.06
CA ASN A 531 -0.93 37.93 -55.12
C ASN A 531 -1.22 37.33 -53.74
N ASN A 532 -2.46 37.44 -53.26
CA ASN A 532 -2.88 36.85 -51.99
C ASN A 532 -2.94 35.30 -52.03
N LEU A 533 -3.31 34.72 -53.18
CA LEU A 533 -3.26 33.27 -53.39
C LEU A 533 -1.83 32.75 -53.50
N GLU A 534 -0.93 33.48 -54.17
CA GLU A 534 0.50 33.16 -54.23
C GLU A 534 1.11 33.14 -52.83
N LYS A 535 0.88 34.16 -52.00
CA LYS A 535 1.34 34.15 -50.59
C LYS A 535 0.85 32.92 -49.82
N LYS A 536 -0.40 32.51 -50.03
CA LYS A 536 -0.96 31.29 -49.41
C LYS A 536 -0.32 30.02 -49.96
N LEU A 537 -0.07 29.94 -51.27
CA LEU A 537 0.64 28.84 -51.92
C LEU A 537 2.03 28.69 -51.34
N THR A 538 2.83 29.77 -51.31
CA THR A 538 4.19 29.76 -50.75
C THR A 538 4.20 29.33 -49.28
N THR A 539 3.21 29.77 -48.49
CA THR A 539 3.06 29.35 -47.10
C THR A 539 2.82 27.83 -46.98
N LYS A 540 2.02 27.25 -47.87
CA LYS A 540 1.70 25.81 -47.88
C LYS A 540 2.85 24.97 -48.39
N GLU A 541 3.56 25.42 -49.41
CA GLU A 541 4.80 24.81 -49.90
C GLU A 541 5.87 24.79 -48.82
N ASN A 542 6.07 25.90 -48.10
CA ASN A 542 6.99 25.96 -46.95
C ASN A 542 6.60 24.98 -45.83
N GLN A 543 5.30 24.82 -45.56
CA GLN A 543 4.81 23.82 -44.60
C GLN A 543 5.08 22.38 -45.05
N LEU A 544 4.87 22.09 -46.34
CA LEU A 544 5.14 20.78 -46.93
C LEU A 544 6.65 20.47 -46.89
N GLN A 545 7.49 21.43 -47.28
CA GLN A 545 8.94 21.31 -47.25
C GLN A 545 9.44 21.01 -45.82
N LYS A 546 8.97 21.77 -44.81
CA LYS A 546 9.33 21.53 -43.41
C LYS A 546 8.97 20.13 -42.92
N ILE A 547 7.83 19.58 -43.35
CA ILE A 547 7.43 18.21 -43.00
C ILE A 547 8.29 17.18 -43.73
N ASN A 548 8.59 17.39 -45.00
CA ASN A 548 9.47 16.52 -45.79
C ASN A 548 10.90 16.49 -45.21
N ASP A 549 11.43 17.65 -44.80
CA ASP A 549 12.72 17.76 -44.12
C ASP A 549 12.72 17.02 -42.78
N GLU A 550 11.62 17.08 -42.01
CA GLU A 550 11.48 16.30 -40.77
C GLU A 550 11.46 14.79 -41.05
N VAL A 551 10.74 14.35 -42.09
CA VAL A 551 10.70 12.95 -42.53
C VAL A 551 12.10 12.49 -42.93
N LYS A 552 12.81 13.28 -43.72
CA LYS A 552 14.19 13.02 -44.15
C LYS A 552 15.14 12.92 -42.96
N LYS A 553 15.15 13.92 -42.07
CA LYS A 553 15.96 13.92 -40.84
C LYS A 553 15.70 12.69 -39.95
N LYS A 554 14.44 12.24 -39.85
CA LYS A 554 14.11 11.01 -39.12
C LYS A 554 14.54 9.74 -39.86
N LYS A 555 14.41 9.70 -41.20
CA LYS A 555 14.90 8.61 -42.03
C LYS A 555 16.41 8.44 -41.83
N ASP A 556 17.18 9.52 -41.96
CA ASP A 556 18.64 9.51 -41.81
C ASP A 556 19.05 9.11 -40.38
N LYS A 557 18.30 9.58 -39.36
CA LYS A 557 18.54 9.20 -37.96
C LYS A 557 18.32 7.71 -37.67
N TYR A 558 17.28 7.09 -38.26
CA TYR A 558 16.92 5.70 -37.97
C TYR A 558 17.52 4.67 -38.95
N PHE A 559 17.81 5.11 -40.17
CA PHE A 559 18.32 4.35 -41.30
C PHE A 559 19.34 5.22 -42.07
N PRO A 560 20.52 5.49 -41.50
CA PRO A 560 21.57 6.23 -42.21
C PRO A 560 22.01 5.46 -43.46
N ASP A 561 22.22 6.16 -44.57
CA ASP A 561 22.76 5.56 -45.79
C ASP A 561 24.20 5.09 -45.51
N VAL A 562 24.47 3.82 -45.84
CA VAL A 562 25.69 3.09 -45.46
C VAL A 562 26.94 3.55 -46.25
N LEU A 563 26.84 4.63 -47.03
CA LEU A 563 27.87 5.05 -48.00
C LEU A 563 28.78 6.19 -47.55
N THR A 564 28.68 6.68 -46.32
CA THR A 564 29.68 7.62 -45.76
C THR A 564 30.49 6.92 -44.68
N GLU A 565 31.73 6.56 -45.04
CA GLU A 565 32.79 6.14 -44.12
C GLU A 565 33.17 7.27 -43.16
N ASP A 566 32.31 7.60 -42.19
CA ASP A 566 32.74 8.40 -41.04
C ASP A 566 33.18 7.46 -39.91
N TYR A 567 34.50 7.37 -39.81
CA TYR A 567 35.29 6.67 -38.83
C TYR A 567 34.87 7.06 -37.39
N VAL A 568 34.10 6.19 -36.71
CA VAL A 568 33.87 6.32 -35.27
C VAL A 568 35.09 5.74 -34.53
N PRO A 569 35.84 6.52 -33.71
CA PRO A 569 37.01 6.02 -32.99
C PRO A 569 36.65 4.80 -32.12
N LYS A 570 37.49 3.75 -32.16
CA LYS A 570 37.28 2.50 -31.41
C LYS A 570 37.08 2.72 -29.89
N SER A 571 37.65 3.77 -29.32
CA SER A 571 37.58 4.09 -27.88
C SER A 571 36.17 4.44 -27.39
N ASN A 572 35.34 5.10 -28.21
CA ASN A 572 34.02 5.57 -27.79
C ASN A 572 32.88 4.56 -27.99
N ARG A 573 33.14 3.39 -28.62
CA ARG A 573 32.12 2.35 -28.80
C ARG A 573 31.68 1.71 -27.48
N TRP A 574 32.61 1.50 -26.56
CA TRP A 574 32.31 0.88 -25.27
C TRP A 574 31.46 1.81 -24.40
N ILE A 575 31.85 3.08 -24.28
CA ILE A 575 31.11 4.10 -23.53
C ILE A 575 29.72 4.31 -24.15
N LYS A 576 29.59 4.47 -25.47
CA LYS A 576 28.27 4.70 -26.10
C LYS A 576 27.33 3.48 -26.00
N ARG A 577 27.89 2.26 -25.94
CA ARG A 577 27.12 1.01 -25.77
C ARG A 577 26.67 0.81 -24.33
N ASN A 578 27.52 1.18 -23.37
CA ASN A 578 27.30 0.91 -21.94
C ASN A 578 26.86 2.15 -21.16
N TRP A 579 26.81 3.35 -21.76
CA TRP A 579 26.50 4.63 -21.11
C TRP A 579 25.22 4.58 -20.29
N LYS A 580 24.16 3.90 -20.78
CA LYS A 580 22.90 3.73 -20.04
C LYS A 580 23.06 2.86 -18.80
N GLN A 581 23.90 1.83 -18.89
CA GLN A 581 24.19 0.94 -17.76
C GLN A 581 25.15 1.61 -16.77
N LEU A 582 26.12 2.38 -17.26
CA LEU A 582 27.04 3.20 -16.45
C LEU A 582 26.29 4.29 -15.70
N THR A 583 25.46 5.09 -16.38
CA THR A 583 24.65 6.15 -15.73
C THR A 583 23.68 5.60 -14.70
N MET A 584 23.02 4.47 -15.01
CA MET A 584 22.15 3.79 -14.06
C MET A 584 22.94 3.22 -12.89
N GLY A 585 24.10 2.60 -13.16
CA GLY A 585 24.99 2.07 -12.13
C GLY A 585 25.55 3.16 -11.22
N THR A 586 25.98 4.30 -11.77
CA THR A 586 26.45 5.45 -11.00
C THR A 586 25.32 6.11 -10.23
N ALA A 587 24.10 6.18 -10.78
CA ALA A 587 22.95 6.71 -10.06
C ALA A 587 22.57 5.80 -8.88
N LEU A 588 22.58 4.48 -9.07
CA LEU A 588 22.32 3.50 -8.01
C LEU A 588 23.41 3.53 -6.94
N LEU A 589 24.69 3.54 -7.34
CA LEU A 589 25.81 3.64 -6.40
C LEU A 589 25.81 4.97 -5.66
N GLY A 590 25.52 6.08 -6.35
CA GLY A 590 25.39 7.39 -5.74
C GLY A 590 24.24 7.45 -4.75
N SER A 591 23.06 6.92 -5.12
CA SER A 591 21.90 6.83 -4.23
C SER A 591 22.17 5.93 -3.02
N PHE A 592 22.82 4.78 -3.23
CA PHE A 592 23.21 3.88 -2.16
C PHE A 592 24.27 4.50 -1.25
N SER A 593 25.25 5.21 -1.81
CA SER A 593 26.23 5.96 -1.03
C SER A 593 25.56 7.05 -0.21
N LEU A 594 24.65 7.84 -0.79
CA LEU A 594 23.88 8.85 -0.07
C LEU A 594 23.03 8.22 1.04
N LEU A 595 22.37 7.10 0.77
CA LEU A 595 21.60 6.36 1.78
C LEU A 595 22.50 5.82 2.89
N THR A 596 23.68 5.31 2.55
CA THR A 596 24.66 4.82 3.52
C THR A 596 25.21 5.97 4.35
N THR A 597 25.52 7.11 3.72
CA THR A 597 25.97 8.32 4.41
C THR A 597 24.87 8.85 5.33
N ALA A 598 23.63 8.95 4.85
CA ALA A 598 22.48 9.35 5.66
C ALA A 598 22.28 8.41 6.85
N TYR A 599 22.36 7.10 6.62
CA TYR A 599 22.31 6.10 7.67
C TYR A 599 23.45 6.30 8.68
N VAL A 600 24.71 6.40 8.23
CA VAL A 600 25.86 6.58 9.14
C VAL A 600 25.75 7.89 9.93
N MET A 601 25.33 8.99 9.29
CA MET A 601 25.15 10.29 9.96
C MET A 601 24.00 10.28 10.97
N ASN A 602 22.94 9.52 10.73
CA ASN A 602 21.74 9.51 11.58
C ASN A 602 21.76 8.41 12.66
N ASN A 603 22.75 7.52 12.66
CA ASN A 603 22.69 6.26 13.39
C ASN A 603 23.96 5.96 14.21
N ILE A 604 24.85 6.96 14.36
CA ILE A 604 25.80 7.04 15.47
C ILE A 604 25.06 7.80 16.56
N TYR A 605 24.84 7.13 17.69
CA TYR A 605 24.06 7.66 18.79
C TYR A 605 24.97 7.93 19.98
N ASP A 606 24.85 9.12 20.53
CA ASP A 606 25.53 9.55 21.75
C ASP A 606 24.68 9.25 22.99
N LEU A 607 23.37 9.06 22.84
CA LEU A 607 22.48 8.77 23.96
C LEU A 607 21.39 7.79 23.55
N VAL A 608 21.14 6.75 24.35
CA VAL A 608 20.07 5.78 24.12
C VAL A 608 19.05 5.85 25.24
N ILE A 609 17.81 6.21 24.91
CA ILE A 609 16.73 6.41 25.88
C ILE A 609 15.61 5.41 25.61
N GLY A 610 15.22 4.65 26.62
CA GLY A 610 14.01 3.83 26.63
C GLY A 610 12.89 4.53 27.40
N ASN A 611 11.75 4.77 26.78
CA ASN A 611 10.58 5.33 27.47
C ASN A 611 9.28 4.69 26.94
N TRP A 612 8.17 4.92 27.63
CA TRP A 612 6.84 4.54 27.19
C TRP A 612 6.46 5.21 25.85
N GLY A 613 5.57 4.57 25.10
CA GLY A 613 4.97 5.13 23.90
C GLY A 613 4.19 6.42 24.21
N SER A 614 4.40 7.48 23.42
CA SER A 614 3.72 8.79 23.56
C SER A 614 3.90 9.50 24.92
N TYR A 615 5.01 9.24 25.65
CA TYR A 615 5.32 9.84 26.96
C TYR A 615 6.28 11.05 26.93
N ILE A 616 6.60 11.55 25.73
CA ILE A 616 7.42 12.74 25.51
C ILE A 616 6.92 13.49 24.28
N ASP A 617 7.08 14.80 24.29
CA ASP A 617 7.01 15.59 23.05
C ASP A 617 8.24 15.29 22.16
N PRO A 618 8.08 14.72 20.95
CA PRO A 618 9.20 14.46 20.05
C PRO A 618 9.99 15.72 19.64
N GLU A 619 9.40 16.92 19.74
CA GLU A 619 10.08 18.18 19.48
C GLU A 619 11.18 18.45 20.51
N LEU A 620 10.98 18.09 21.79
CA LEU A 620 12.00 18.22 22.85
C LEU A 620 13.25 17.40 22.54
N ILE A 621 13.10 16.19 22.01
CA ILE A 621 14.26 15.40 21.55
C ILE A 621 15.00 16.16 20.44
N THR A 622 14.27 16.76 19.52
CA THR A 622 14.86 17.47 18.37
C THR A 622 15.53 18.78 18.79
N GLU A 623 14.98 19.47 19.77
CA GLU A 623 15.56 20.66 20.40
C GLU A 623 16.85 20.31 21.14
N PHE A 624 16.83 19.29 21.99
CA PHE A 624 18.02 18.79 22.67
C PHE A 624 19.15 18.44 21.68
N GLU A 625 18.84 17.75 20.58
CA GLU A 625 19.82 17.43 19.55
C GLU A 625 20.39 18.65 18.81
N LYS A 626 19.60 19.74 18.71
CA LYS A 626 20.05 21.00 18.10
C LYS A 626 20.91 21.83 19.04
N GLU A 627 20.57 21.86 20.33
CA GLU A 627 21.27 22.65 21.34
C GLU A 627 22.62 22.03 21.72
N THR A 628 22.63 20.72 21.99
CA THR A 628 23.83 20.02 22.48
C THR A 628 24.67 19.44 21.35
N GLY A 629 24.07 19.18 20.19
CA GLY A 629 24.67 18.45 19.09
C GLY A 629 24.69 16.93 19.29
N TYR A 630 24.28 16.40 20.44
CA TYR A 630 24.17 14.96 20.68
C TYR A 630 23.11 14.31 19.79
N LYS A 631 23.30 13.02 19.49
CA LYS A 631 22.32 12.20 18.78
C LYS A 631 21.64 11.19 19.68
N VAL A 632 20.32 11.31 19.78
CA VAL A 632 19.47 10.49 20.66
C VAL A 632 18.84 9.34 19.88
N ASN A 633 19.03 8.11 20.37
CA ASN A 633 18.24 6.96 19.98
C ASN A 633 17.08 6.77 20.95
N TYR A 634 15.91 7.25 20.55
CA TYR A 634 14.70 7.13 21.36
C TYR A 634 13.95 5.84 21.04
N GLN A 635 13.79 4.99 22.04
CA GLN A 635 13.17 3.67 21.94
C GLN A 635 11.89 3.66 22.77
N GLN A 636 10.78 3.27 22.14
CA GLN A 636 9.50 3.12 22.82
C GLN A 636 9.27 1.67 23.26
N TYR A 637 8.54 1.51 24.36
CA TYR A 637 7.97 0.25 24.83
C TYR A 637 6.55 0.46 25.37
N ASP A 638 5.81 -0.64 25.50
CA ASP A 638 4.41 -0.70 25.90
C ASP A 638 4.19 -1.22 27.32
N SER A 639 5.19 -1.88 27.92
CA SER A 639 5.15 -2.42 29.28
C SER A 639 6.53 -2.45 29.93
N ASN A 640 6.56 -2.46 31.26
CA ASN A 640 7.80 -2.67 32.03
C ASN A 640 8.44 -4.02 31.70
N GLU A 641 7.64 -5.06 31.43
CA GLU A 641 8.12 -6.39 31.04
C GLU A 641 8.78 -6.36 29.66
N SER A 642 8.21 -5.64 28.69
CA SER A 642 8.84 -5.39 27.39
C SER A 642 10.18 -4.66 27.54
N LEU A 643 10.24 -3.60 28.35
CA LEU A 643 11.48 -2.90 28.69
C LEU A 643 12.51 -3.87 29.28
N TYR A 644 12.13 -4.59 30.34
CA TYR A 644 12.98 -5.52 31.06
C TYR A 644 13.55 -6.60 30.12
N ASN A 645 12.70 -7.24 29.31
CA ASN A 645 13.14 -8.26 28.36
C ASN A 645 14.09 -7.69 27.30
N LYS A 646 13.86 -6.43 26.87
CA LYS A 646 14.71 -5.78 25.88
C LYS A 646 16.10 -5.48 26.43
N THR A 647 16.26 -5.26 27.74
CA THR A 647 17.60 -5.08 28.36
C THR A 647 18.56 -6.25 28.14
N TYR A 648 18.06 -7.48 27.94
CA TYR A 648 18.92 -8.63 27.61
C TYR A 648 19.51 -8.59 26.20
N THR A 649 18.81 -7.94 25.27
CA THR A 649 19.22 -7.84 23.85
C THR A 649 19.85 -6.49 23.55
N PHE A 650 19.60 -5.48 24.37
CA PHE A 650 19.89 -4.08 24.09
C PHE A 650 20.29 -3.30 25.35
N ASN A 651 21.25 -2.38 25.23
CA ASN A 651 21.70 -1.56 26.36
C ASN A 651 21.15 -0.15 26.21
N TYR A 652 20.47 0.31 27.24
CA TYR A 652 20.01 1.69 27.38
C TYR A 652 21.05 2.52 28.14
N ASP A 653 21.12 3.82 27.88
CA ASP A 653 21.83 4.79 28.73
C ASP A 653 20.87 5.32 29.81
N LEU A 654 19.63 5.65 29.39
CA LEU A 654 18.51 6.09 30.22
C LEU A 654 17.27 5.23 29.97
N MET A 655 16.49 5.01 31.03
CA MET A 655 15.20 4.31 30.96
C MET A 655 14.16 5.05 31.82
N VAL A 656 12.85 4.85 31.55
CA VAL A 656 11.76 5.43 32.37
C VAL A 656 10.82 4.35 32.94
N PRO A 657 11.31 3.38 33.73
CA PRO A 657 10.48 2.34 34.34
C PRO A 657 9.58 2.85 35.47
N SER A 658 8.54 2.08 35.80
CA SER A 658 7.75 2.31 37.01
C SER A 658 8.52 1.93 38.28
N ASP A 659 8.12 2.49 39.42
CA ASP A 659 8.69 2.30 40.76
C ASP A 659 9.14 0.86 41.11
N TYR A 660 8.28 -0.14 40.95
CA TYR A 660 8.61 -1.55 41.26
C TYR A 660 9.70 -2.10 40.33
N MET A 661 9.73 -1.64 39.08
CA MET A 661 10.72 -2.07 38.09
C MET A 661 12.07 -1.39 38.35
N VAL A 662 12.07 -0.13 38.84
CA VAL A 662 13.29 0.51 39.37
C VAL A 662 13.89 -0.33 40.49
N GLN A 663 13.07 -0.76 41.46
CA GLN A 663 13.53 -1.60 42.57
C GLN A 663 14.15 -2.90 42.06
N LYS A 664 13.44 -3.62 41.18
CA LYS A 664 13.94 -4.87 40.60
C LYS A 664 15.30 -4.67 39.93
N LEU A 665 15.41 -3.67 39.05
CA LEU A 665 16.65 -3.36 38.34
C LEU A 665 17.78 -2.95 39.30
N ALA A 666 17.48 -2.18 40.34
CA ALA A 666 18.47 -1.79 41.36
C ALA A 666 18.96 -2.99 42.18
N THR A 667 18.07 -3.90 42.58
CA THR A 667 18.42 -5.15 43.29
C THR A 667 19.25 -6.10 42.41
N GLU A 668 19.04 -6.08 41.09
CA GLU A 668 19.82 -6.85 40.12
C GLU A 668 21.16 -6.17 39.72
N GLY A 669 21.41 -4.93 40.17
CA GLY A 669 22.62 -4.19 39.83
C GLY A 669 22.60 -3.64 38.39
N ALA A 670 21.42 -3.51 37.81
CA ALA A 670 21.19 -3.02 36.46
C ALA A 670 21.10 -1.48 36.38
N LEU A 671 21.13 -0.77 37.52
CA LEU A 671 21.07 0.70 37.59
C LEU A 671 22.32 1.31 38.25
N GLN A 672 22.60 2.56 37.90
CA GLN A 672 23.58 3.41 38.60
C GLN A 672 22.85 4.41 39.51
N ARG A 673 23.50 4.78 40.62
CA ARG A 673 22.99 5.85 41.49
C ARG A 673 23.09 7.20 40.79
N ILE A 674 22.15 8.08 41.06
CA ILE A 674 22.13 9.45 40.53
C ILE A 674 23.20 10.29 41.25
N ASP A 675 24.07 10.92 40.47
CA ASP A 675 25.00 11.94 40.94
C ASP A 675 24.28 13.29 40.99
N TRP A 676 23.64 13.54 42.12
CA TRP A 676 22.86 14.75 42.37
C TRP A 676 23.70 16.05 42.31
N CYS A 677 25.03 15.98 42.34
CA CYS A 677 25.88 17.17 42.14
C CYS A 677 25.95 17.63 40.68
N ARG A 678 25.47 16.80 39.74
CA ARG A 678 25.43 17.10 38.30
C ARG A 678 24.03 17.46 37.81
N VAL A 679 23.03 17.43 38.70
CA VAL A 679 21.64 17.79 38.41
C VAL A 679 21.45 19.26 38.78
N GLU A 680 21.22 20.11 37.79
CA GLU A 680 21.26 21.58 37.95
C GLU A 680 19.88 22.23 38.10
N ASN A 681 18.83 21.61 37.55
CA ASN A 681 17.50 22.24 37.41
C ASN A 681 16.47 21.75 38.44
N ILE A 682 16.87 20.87 39.35
CA ILE A 682 16.01 20.29 40.38
C ILE A 682 16.63 20.53 41.75
N ASN A 683 15.82 20.94 42.72
CA ASN A 683 16.27 20.97 44.11
C ASN A 683 16.48 19.54 44.62
N THR A 684 17.68 19.28 45.17
CA THR A 684 18.04 17.97 45.71
C THR A 684 17.01 17.50 46.75
N PRO A 685 16.39 16.32 46.55
CA PRO A 685 15.35 15.87 47.45
C PRO A 685 15.92 15.37 48.79
N LYS A 686 15.11 15.51 49.84
CA LYS A 686 15.39 15.06 51.20
C LYS A 686 15.40 13.54 51.26
N GLY A 687 16.44 12.97 51.85
CA GLY A 687 16.53 11.53 52.09
C GLY A 687 17.33 10.73 51.05
N VAL A 688 17.92 11.38 50.06
CA VAL A 688 18.91 10.78 49.15
C VAL A 688 20.21 10.45 49.88
N HIS A 689 20.80 9.29 49.56
CA HIS A 689 22.14 8.92 49.99
C HIS A 689 23.17 9.41 48.98
N MET A 690 23.85 10.52 49.29
CA MET A 690 24.92 11.07 48.45
C MET A 690 26.27 10.43 48.80
N ASP A 691 26.97 9.92 47.79
CA ASP A 691 28.33 9.38 47.94
C ASP A 691 29.39 10.50 48.09
N GLN A 692 29.10 11.72 47.64
CA GLN A 692 29.98 12.90 47.70
C GLN A 692 29.19 14.16 48.10
N LYS A 693 29.83 15.10 48.80
CA LYS A 693 29.27 16.45 49.03
C LYS A 693 29.57 17.31 47.79
N CYS A 694 28.54 17.97 47.25
CA CYS A 694 28.71 18.87 46.13
C CYS A 694 29.53 20.11 46.54
N ASP A 695 30.44 20.55 45.67
CA ASP A 695 31.15 21.82 45.87
C ASP A 695 30.15 22.99 45.80
N GLU A 696 30.26 23.96 46.71
CA GLU A 696 29.42 25.16 46.68
C GLU A 696 29.68 25.94 45.37
N LEU A 697 28.65 26.07 44.53
CA LEU A 697 28.72 26.89 43.31
C LEU A 697 29.02 28.35 43.69
N PRO A 698 29.90 29.07 42.96
CA PRO A 698 30.18 30.47 43.25
C PRO A 698 28.91 31.31 43.12
N GLU A 699 28.66 32.20 44.11
CA GLU A 699 27.48 33.08 44.19
C GLU A 699 27.22 33.91 42.90
N SER A 700 28.24 34.12 42.05
CA SER A 700 28.10 34.85 40.78
C SER A 700 27.38 34.09 39.66
N THR A 701 27.13 32.79 39.83
CA THR A 701 26.36 31.95 38.87
C THR A 701 24.90 31.77 39.29
N LEU A 702 24.53 32.21 40.50
CA LEU A 702 23.14 32.29 41.00
C LEU A 702 22.48 33.60 40.54
N GLU A 703 22.44 33.87 39.23
CA GLU A 703 21.27 34.60 38.72
C GLU A 703 20.09 33.65 38.93
N ALA A 704 19.01 34.12 39.57
CA ALA A 704 17.92 33.33 40.13
C ALA A 704 17.26 32.38 39.10
N LYS A 705 17.88 31.23 38.84
CA LYS A 705 17.32 30.15 38.03
C LYS A 705 16.24 29.50 38.89
N GLU A 706 15.00 29.59 38.43
CA GLU A 706 13.86 28.98 39.11
C GLU A 706 14.02 27.45 39.01
N LEU A 707 14.25 26.79 40.14
CA LEU A 707 14.48 25.34 40.23
C LEU A 707 13.17 24.60 40.48
N LEU A 708 13.06 23.38 39.95
CA LEU A 708 11.92 22.51 40.23
C LEU A 708 11.98 21.97 41.66
N ASN A 709 10.86 22.10 42.38
CA ASN A 709 10.68 21.54 43.71
C ASN A 709 9.81 20.29 43.66
N TYR A 710 10.28 19.23 44.33
CA TYR A 710 9.48 18.03 44.51
C TYR A 710 8.16 18.32 45.23
N ASN A 711 7.11 17.62 44.83
CA ASN A 711 5.92 17.50 45.66
C ASN A 711 6.27 16.76 46.97
N GLU A 712 5.91 17.34 48.11
CA GLU A 712 6.23 16.79 49.44
C GLU A 712 5.71 15.34 49.63
N SER A 713 4.56 15.01 49.03
CA SER A 713 3.97 13.66 49.14
C SER A 713 4.76 12.63 48.33
N LEU A 714 5.21 13.01 47.13
CA LEU A 714 6.03 12.17 46.26
C LEU A 714 7.44 11.97 46.84
N GLU A 715 8.07 13.06 47.30
CA GLU A 715 9.38 13.02 47.96
C GLU A 715 9.37 12.06 49.15
N LYS A 716 8.33 12.15 49.99
CA LYS A 716 8.13 11.24 51.12
C LYS A 716 7.90 9.80 50.66
N LEU A 717 7.03 9.59 49.66
CA LEU A 717 6.74 8.25 49.12
C LEU A 717 8.03 7.56 48.67
N HIS A 718 8.85 8.25 47.87
CA HIS A 718 10.08 7.70 47.32
C HIS A 718 11.17 7.52 48.38
N GLY A 719 11.24 8.40 49.39
CA GLY A 719 12.20 8.31 50.48
C GLY A 719 11.88 7.23 51.53
N ASP A 720 10.58 7.02 51.82
CA ASP A 720 10.11 5.98 52.75
C ASP A 720 10.17 4.57 52.13
N TYR A 721 10.21 4.48 50.80
CA TYR A 721 10.28 3.23 50.06
C TYR A 721 11.70 2.66 50.08
N LYS A 722 11.97 1.75 51.03
CA LYS A 722 13.30 1.17 51.27
C LYS A 722 13.46 -0.24 50.73
N PHE A 723 14.59 -0.52 50.11
CA PHE A 723 14.96 -1.85 49.64
C PHE A 723 16.46 -2.09 49.73
N LYS A 724 16.86 -3.37 49.61
CA LYS A 724 18.26 -3.76 49.50
C LYS A 724 18.69 -3.77 48.03
N ASP A 725 19.71 -2.97 47.72
CA ASP A 725 20.31 -2.97 46.37
C ASP A 725 21.22 -4.20 46.15
N ALA A 726 21.79 -4.30 44.95
CA ALA A 726 22.71 -5.39 44.60
C ALA A 726 23.93 -5.51 45.53
N GLU A 727 24.34 -4.42 46.19
CA GLU A 727 25.43 -4.37 47.17
C GLU A 727 24.95 -4.61 48.61
N GLN A 728 23.67 -4.96 48.80
CA GLN A 728 23.03 -5.16 50.11
C GLN A 728 23.00 -3.88 51.00
N LYS A 729 23.17 -2.70 50.40
CA LYS A 729 23.02 -1.42 51.10
C LYS A 729 21.54 -1.08 51.23
N ASP A 730 21.21 -0.35 52.30
CA ASP A 730 19.89 0.25 52.44
C ASP A 730 19.79 1.43 51.48
N SER A 731 18.87 1.30 50.53
CA SER A 731 18.65 2.27 49.46
C SER A 731 17.16 2.60 49.35
N ASN A 732 16.86 3.74 48.72
CA ASN A 732 15.51 4.14 48.38
C ASN A 732 15.40 4.48 46.88
N LEU A 733 14.20 4.84 46.43
CA LEU A 733 13.93 5.08 45.01
C LEU A 733 14.69 6.31 44.47
N LEU A 734 14.86 7.35 45.30
CA LEU A 734 15.55 8.60 44.92
C LEU A 734 17.06 8.42 44.73
N ASP A 735 17.64 7.36 45.29
CA ASP A 735 19.07 7.06 45.07
C ASP A 735 19.36 6.69 43.62
N TYR A 736 18.37 6.13 42.90
CA TYR A 736 18.52 5.57 41.56
C TYR A 736 17.67 6.26 40.49
N SER A 737 16.76 7.16 40.89
CA SER A 737 15.76 7.66 39.96
C SER A 737 15.31 9.10 40.22
N ILE A 738 14.83 9.74 39.16
CA ILE A 738 14.19 11.06 39.17
C ILE A 738 12.76 10.88 38.63
N PRO A 739 11.71 11.36 39.32
CA PRO A 739 10.33 11.14 38.87
C PRO A 739 10.05 11.81 37.53
N TRP A 740 9.46 11.05 36.63
CA TRP A 740 8.98 11.51 35.32
C TRP A 740 7.52 11.94 35.40
N PHE A 741 6.63 10.98 35.70
CA PHE A 741 5.23 11.21 36.01
C PHE A 741 4.85 10.41 37.26
N TRP A 742 3.78 10.83 37.92
CA TRP A 742 3.25 10.12 39.07
C TRP A 742 1.75 10.32 39.20
N GLY A 743 1.10 9.43 39.91
CA GLY A 743 -0.34 9.45 40.03
C GLY A 743 -0.88 8.48 41.06
N ASP A 744 -2.20 8.33 41.00
CA ASP A 744 -2.94 7.40 41.84
C ASP A 744 -4.01 6.65 41.05
N VAL A 745 -4.50 5.56 41.63
CA VAL A 745 -5.67 4.82 41.11
C VAL A 745 -6.94 5.38 41.76
N ARG A 746 -7.95 5.71 40.96
CA ARG A 746 -9.20 6.34 41.40
C ARG A 746 -10.42 5.54 41.03
N ILE A 747 -11.48 5.68 41.84
CA ILE A 747 -12.83 5.26 41.46
C ILE A 747 -13.50 6.44 40.75
N VAL A 748 -14.00 6.17 39.55
CA VAL A 748 -14.63 7.14 38.66
C VAL A 748 -16.11 6.83 38.55
N PHE A 749 -16.96 7.83 38.67
CA PHE A 749 -18.41 7.70 38.64
C PHE A 749 -18.99 8.49 37.48
N ASN A 750 -19.85 7.85 36.70
CA ASN A 750 -20.58 8.50 35.62
C ASN A 750 -21.99 8.89 36.08
N LEU A 751 -22.16 10.17 36.41
CA LEU A 751 -23.46 10.69 36.85
C LEU A 751 -24.41 11.01 35.69
N ALA A 752 -24.01 10.82 34.44
CA ALA A 752 -24.89 10.90 33.29
C ALA A 752 -25.06 9.53 32.63
N LYS A 753 -26.13 9.40 31.86
CA LYS A 753 -26.43 8.23 31.07
C LYS A 753 -27.03 8.66 29.76
N PHE A 754 -26.52 8.10 28.66
CA PHE A 754 -27.12 8.33 27.36
C PHE A 754 -28.49 7.64 27.28
N ASN A 755 -29.53 8.41 26.99
CA ASN A 755 -30.87 7.87 26.79
C ASN A 755 -31.14 7.71 25.28
N GLU A 756 -31.12 6.46 24.81
CA GLU A 756 -31.34 6.12 23.40
C GLU A 756 -32.69 6.61 22.86
N ASN A 757 -33.71 6.72 23.71
CA ASN A 757 -35.05 7.14 23.29
C ASN A 757 -35.15 8.65 23.06
N THR A 758 -34.39 9.45 23.84
CA THR A 758 -34.40 10.92 23.75
C THR A 758 -33.22 11.47 22.95
N GLY A 759 -32.21 10.63 22.67
CA GLY A 759 -30.98 11.01 21.96
C GLY A 759 -30.11 11.99 22.75
N LYS A 760 -30.29 12.07 24.08
CA LYS A 760 -29.63 13.04 24.96
C LYS A 760 -29.03 12.35 26.18
N PHE A 761 -28.00 12.95 26.75
CA PHE A 761 -27.52 12.61 28.08
C PHE A 761 -28.50 13.12 29.15
N GLU A 762 -28.82 12.26 30.10
CA GLU A 762 -29.68 12.54 31.26
C GLU A 762 -28.96 12.10 32.53
N TYR A 763 -29.27 12.69 33.68
CA TYR A 763 -28.65 12.27 34.94
C TYR A 763 -29.00 10.82 35.29
N ASN A 764 -28.00 10.06 35.71
CA ASN A 764 -28.13 8.70 36.21
C ASN A 764 -28.68 8.73 37.64
N GLU A 765 -29.99 8.98 37.78
CA GLU A 765 -30.64 9.13 39.08
C GLU A 765 -30.53 7.87 39.95
N LYS A 766 -30.39 6.67 39.36
CA LYS A 766 -30.16 5.42 40.10
C LYS A 766 -28.79 5.44 40.79
N LEU A 767 -27.71 5.73 40.06
CA LEU A 767 -26.36 5.79 40.62
C LEU A 767 -26.23 6.94 41.62
N LYS A 768 -26.75 8.11 41.26
CA LYS A 768 -26.74 9.29 42.12
C LYS A 768 -27.41 9.03 43.47
N LYS A 769 -28.60 8.42 43.47
CA LYS A 769 -29.29 8.03 44.72
C LYS A 769 -28.46 7.03 45.52
N PHE A 770 -27.91 6.01 44.87
CA PHE A 770 -27.03 5.01 45.50
C PHE A 770 -25.82 5.66 46.21
N LEU A 771 -25.18 6.63 45.57
CA LEU A 771 -24.04 7.37 46.14
C LEU A 771 -24.46 8.33 47.26
N GLN A 772 -25.62 8.99 47.15
CA GLN A 772 -26.16 9.89 48.18
C GLN A 772 -26.60 9.15 49.44
N ASP A 773 -27.28 8.01 49.30
CA ASP A 773 -27.71 7.16 50.42
C ASP A 773 -26.51 6.69 51.25
N LYS A 774 -25.37 6.48 50.59
CA LYS A 774 -24.08 6.13 51.20
C LYS A 774 -23.24 7.33 51.64
N LYS A 775 -23.72 8.57 51.45
CA LYS A 775 -23.03 9.83 51.77
C LYS A 775 -21.66 9.97 51.08
N ILE A 776 -21.52 9.39 49.89
CA ILE A 776 -20.29 9.42 49.09
C ILE A 776 -20.21 10.71 48.27
N ILE A 777 -21.36 11.25 47.83
CA ILE A 777 -21.40 12.52 47.10
C ILE A 777 -22.23 13.56 47.87
N SER A 778 -21.81 14.82 47.77
CA SER A 778 -22.55 15.97 48.29
C SER A 778 -22.67 17.06 47.22
N LYS A 779 -23.76 17.82 47.25
CA LYS A 779 -24.01 18.91 46.30
C LYS A 779 -23.29 20.16 46.79
N GLU A 780 -22.48 20.80 45.95
CA GLU A 780 -21.87 22.09 46.30
C GLU A 780 -22.87 23.25 46.10
N GLU A 781 -23.00 24.13 47.10
CA GLU A 781 -23.75 25.39 46.99
C GLU A 781 -22.81 26.48 46.45
N ASN A 782 -22.98 26.84 45.17
CA ASN A 782 -22.45 28.01 44.46
C ASN A 782 -21.14 28.64 45.01
N LYS A 783 -20.03 28.37 44.32
CA LYS A 783 -18.98 29.38 44.08
C LYS A 783 -18.85 29.61 42.58
N ASP A 784 -18.63 30.88 42.26
CA ASP A 784 -18.62 31.49 40.93
C ASP A 784 -18.10 30.58 39.80
N ASN A 785 -18.95 30.33 38.80
CA ASN A 785 -18.62 29.82 37.46
C ASN A 785 -17.74 28.54 37.34
N LEU A 786 -17.94 27.51 38.17
CA LEU A 786 -17.33 26.17 37.94
C LEU A 786 -18.35 25.03 38.13
N ASN A 787 -19.19 24.87 37.13
CA ASN A 787 -19.58 23.65 36.41
C ASN A 787 -19.56 22.20 37.03
N MET A 788 -18.93 21.82 38.15
CA MET A 788 -19.08 20.47 38.76
C MET A 788 -20.11 20.46 39.92
N PRO A 789 -21.30 19.84 39.77
CA PRO A 789 -22.36 19.96 40.78
C PRO A 789 -22.19 19.06 42.02
N TYR A 790 -21.27 18.09 41.99
CA TYR A 790 -21.11 17.09 43.05
C TYR A 790 -19.63 16.86 43.39
N LYS A 791 -19.32 16.86 44.69
CA LYS A 791 -18.00 16.52 45.21
C LYS A 791 -18.02 15.16 45.91
N VAL A 792 -16.98 14.34 45.67
CA VAL A 792 -16.81 13.04 46.32
C VAL A 792 -16.21 13.23 47.72
N ASN A 793 -16.84 12.61 48.72
CA ASN A 793 -16.33 12.51 50.07
C ASN A 793 -15.47 11.25 50.21
N ASN A 794 -14.15 11.43 50.04
CA ASN A 794 -13.15 10.36 50.12
C ASN A 794 -13.15 9.62 51.48
N GLU A 795 -13.54 10.27 52.59
CA GLU A 795 -13.60 9.63 53.92
C GLU A 795 -14.74 8.62 54.06
N ASN A 796 -15.77 8.71 53.22
CA ASN A 796 -16.88 7.74 53.18
C ASN A 796 -16.74 6.73 52.03
N LEU A 797 -15.83 6.99 51.07
CA LEU A 797 -15.61 6.13 49.93
C LEU A 797 -14.72 4.94 50.33
N SER A 798 -15.25 3.73 50.15
CA SER A 798 -14.55 2.45 50.37
C SER A 798 -14.48 1.64 49.08
N TRP A 799 -13.41 0.87 48.89
CA TRP A 799 -13.29 -0.11 47.80
C TRP A 799 -14.42 -1.15 47.80
N ASN A 800 -15.06 -1.40 48.96
CA ASN A 800 -16.21 -2.30 49.04
C ASN A 800 -17.39 -1.87 48.15
N ILE A 801 -17.45 -0.58 47.75
CA ILE A 801 -18.45 -0.07 46.83
C ILE A 801 -18.51 -0.85 45.51
N LEU A 802 -17.39 -1.41 45.05
CA LEU A 802 -17.34 -2.18 43.80
C LEU A 802 -18.22 -3.44 43.90
N TRP A 803 -18.18 -4.15 45.03
CA TRP A 803 -19.01 -5.33 45.27
C TRP A 803 -20.48 -4.97 45.45
N GLU A 804 -20.76 -3.89 46.19
CA GLU A 804 -22.13 -3.42 46.39
C GLU A 804 -22.76 -2.98 45.07
N ALA A 805 -22.01 -2.23 44.24
CA ALA A 805 -22.49 -1.77 42.96
C ALA A 805 -22.65 -2.90 41.94
N ALA A 806 -21.75 -3.89 41.95
CA ALA A 806 -21.90 -5.10 41.16
C ALA A 806 -23.20 -5.84 41.50
N ASN A 807 -23.51 -6.00 42.79
CA ASN A 807 -24.75 -6.65 43.25
C ASN A 807 -26.02 -5.87 42.89
N GLU A 808 -25.96 -4.53 42.88
CA GLU A 808 -27.05 -3.64 42.45
C GLU A 808 -27.22 -3.57 40.92
N GLY A 809 -26.36 -4.26 40.16
CA GLY A 809 -26.44 -4.37 38.71
C GLY A 809 -25.91 -3.15 37.95
N PHE A 810 -25.03 -2.34 38.55
CA PHE A 810 -24.35 -1.24 37.85
C PHE A 810 -23.26 -1.77 36.91
N ASN A 811 -23.02 -1.08 35.80
CA ASN A 811 -21.97 -1.42 34.84
C ASN A 811 -20.60 -0.98 35.38
N LEU A 812 -19.77 -1.94 35.77
CA LEU A 812 -18.42 -1.70 36.30
C LEU A 812 -17.37 -1.92 35.23
N ALA A 813 -16.51 -0.92 35.01
CA ALA A 813 -15.37 -0.99 34.11
C ALA A 813 -14.06 -0.88 34.91
N LEU A 814 -13.45 -2.02 35.23
CA LEU A 814 -12.25 -2.07 36.05
C LEU A 814 -11.01 -2.22 35.18
N ASN A 815 -9.86 -1.70 35.63
CA ASN A 815 -8.61 -1.95 34.93
C ASN A 815 -8.22 -3.45 34.98
N GLU A 816 -7.52 -3.91 33.94
CA GLU A 816 -7.08 -5.30 33.81
C GLU A 816 -5.69 -5.56 34.43
N ASP A 817 -5.09 -4.57 35.11
CA ASP A 817 -3.80 -4.77 35.77
C ASP A 817 -3.95 -5.75 36.97
N PRO A 818 -3.21 -6.88 36.99
CA PRO A 818 -3.34 -7.88 38.06
C PRO A 818 -3.12 -7.32 39.46
N LYS A 819 -2.13 -6.43 39.63
CA LYS A 819 -1.77 -5.85 40.93
C LYS A 819 -2.86 -4.90 41.40
N ASN A 820 -3.38 -4.03 40.52
CA ASN A 820 -4.48 -3.14 40.86
C ASN A 820 -5.79 -3.90 41.14
N VAL A 821 -6.10 -4.95 40.36
CA VAL A 821 -7.30 -5.77 40.61
C VAL A 821 -7.23 -6.41 41.98
N PHE A 822 -6.09 -6.99 42.35
CA PHE A 822 -5.92 -7.57 43.68
C PHE A 822 -5.87 -6.50 44.77
N MET A 823 -5.35 -5.30 44.50
CA MET A 823 -5.35 -4.17 45.44
C MET A 823 -6.76 -3.86 45.94
N TYR A 824 -7.81 -3.94 45.11
CA TYR A 824 -9.19 -3.71 45.57
C TYR A 824 -9.56 -4.63 46.73
N GLY A 825 -9.18 -5.91 46.64
CA GLY A 825 -9.44 -6.89 47.68
C GLY A 825 -8.47 -6.76 48.86
N PHE A 826 -7.20 -6.44 48.63
CA PHE A 826 -6.25 -6.15 49.71
C PHE A 826 -6.68 -4.93 50.52
N GLN A 827 -7.19 -3.88 49.88
CA GLN A 827 -7.71 -2.69 50.57
C GLN A 827 -8.99 -3.02 51.32
N LYS A 828 -9.95 -3.72 50.68
CA LYS A 828 -11.21 -4.14 51.31
C LYS A 828 -10.98 -5.02 52.56
N LEU A 829 -10.05 -5.98 52.49
CA LEU A 829 -9.81 -6.93 53.57
C LEU A 829 -8.77 -6.40 54.56
N TYR A 830 -7.71 -5.76 54.12
CA TYR A 830 -6.53 -5.51 54.95
C TYR A 830 -6.07 -4.04 54.97
N GLY A 831 -6.69 -3.16 54.17
CA GLY A 831 -6.29 -1.75 54.05
C GLY A 831 -4.88 -1.56 53.47
N THR A 832 -4.35 -2.59 52.81
CA THR A 832 -3.03 -2.55 52.17
C THR A 832 -3.19 -2.57 50.66
N VAL A 833 -2.19 -2.06 49.94
CA VAL A 833 -2.17 -2.19 48.47
C VAL A 833 -1.76 -3.60 48.03
N GLU A 834 -1.04 -4.34 48.87
CA GLU A 834 -0.44 -5.64 48.58
C GLU A 834 -0.36 -6.54 49.82
N ALA A 835 0.13 -7.77 49.63
CA ALA A 835 0.38 -8.69 50.73
C ALA A 835 1.58 -8.24 51.60
N LYS A 836 1.39 -8.14 52.92
CA LYS A 836 2.43 -7.70 53.86
C LYS A 836 2.90 -8.83 54.78
N ASP A 837 4.18 -8.79 55.14
CA ASP A 837 4.72 -9.61 56.23
C ASP A 837 4.22 -9.08 57.58
N GLU A 838 4.21 -9.93 58.61
CA GLU A 838 3.79 -9.60 59.98
C GLU A 838 2.37 -9.03 60.11
N LEU A 839 1.52 -9.26 59.10
CA LEU A 839 0.14 -8.81 59.11
C LEU A 839 -0.70 -9.64 60.09
N LYS A 840 -1.30 -8.96 61.07
CA LYS A 840 -2.14 -9.56 62.10
C LYS A 840 -3.57 -9.04 62.01
N ILE A 841 -4.53 -9.97 62.00
CA ILE A 841 -5.96 -9.71 62.05
C ILE A 841 -6.47 -10.27 63.37
N ASP A 842 -7.06 -9.43 64.21
CA ASP A 842 -7.53 -9.80 65.54
C ASP A 842 -6.49 -10.60 66.36
N GLY A 843 -5.21 -10.25 66.20
CA GLY A 843 -4.08 -10.88 66.90
C GLY A 843 -3.53 -12.16 66.27
N LYS A 844 -4.07 -12.65 65.14
CA LYS A 844 -3.54 -13.82 64.42
C LYS A 844 -2.77 -13.40 63.17
N GLU A 845 -1.58 -13.96 63.01
CA GLU A 845 -0.73 -13.72 61.85
C GLU A 845 -1.24 -14.47 60.61
N VAL A 846 -1.23 -13.80 59.46
CA VAL A 846 -1.68 -14.36 58.17
C VAL A 846 -0.52 -14.30 57.17
N SER A 847 -0.11 -15.45 56.63
CA SER A 847 0.97 -15.50 55.64
C SER A 847 0.57 -14.79 54.34
N LYS A 848 1.54 -14.18 53.63
CA LYS A 848 1.32 -13.50 52.35
C LYS A 848 0.56 -14.37 51.34
N GLN A 849 0.92 -15.64 51.20
CA GLN A 849 0.25 -16.56 50.29
C GLN A 849 -1.24 -16.76 50.64
N LYS A 850 -1.54 -16.87 51.94
CA LYS A 850 -2.93 -16.98 52.41
C LYS A 850 -3.71 -15.67 52.19
N GLN A 851 -3.07 -14.52 52.36
CA GLN A 851 -3.66 -13.22 52.03
C GLN A 851 -4.06 -13.18 50.54
N VAL A 852 -3.16 -13.57 49.64
CA VAL A 852 -3.43 -13.67 48.18
C VAL A 852 -4.58 -14.64 47.89
N ASP A 853 -4.61 -15.81 48.54
CA ASP A 853 -5.69 -16.80 48.34
C ASP A 853 -7.07 -16.29 48.80
N GLU A 854 -7.13 -15.53 49.89
CA GLU A 854 -8.37 -14.94 50.40
C GLU A 854 -8.85 -13.79 49.51
N VAL A 855 -7.93 -12.91 49.09
CA VAL A 855 -8.22 -11.83 48.12
C VAL A 855 -8.68 -12.41 46.78
N SER A 856 -8.00 -13.45 46.28
CA SER A 856 -8.36 -14.12 45.03
C SER A 856 -9.82 -14.59 45.02
N LYS A 857 -10.34 -15.11 46.14
CA LYS A 857 -11.75 -15.50 46.26
C LYS A 857 -12.71 -14.31 46.25
N GLU A 858 -12.33 -13.18 46.85
CA GLU A 858 -13.15 -11.96 46.82
C GLU A 858 -13.19 -11.33 45.43
N ILE A 859 -12.06 -11.33 44.72
CA ILE A 859 -11.96 -10.87 43.33
C ILE A 859 -12.74 -11.79 42.40
N GLU A 860 -12.65 -13.11 42.56
CA GLU A 860 -13.45 -14.07 41.79
C GLU A 860 -14.95 -13.78 41.92
N LYS A 861 -15.44 -13.48 43.14
CA LYS A 861 -16.83 -13.06 43.35
C LYS A 861 -17.18 -11.78 42.60
N LEU A 862 -16.33 -10.76 42.67
CA LEU A 862 -16.56 -9.48 41.97
C LEU A 862 -16.61 -9.67 40.44
N VAL A 863 -15.57 -10.30 39.90
CA VAL A 863 -15.36 -10.45 38.45
C VAL A 863 -16.34 -11.43 37.81
N SER A 864 -16.94 -12.34 38.60
CA SER A 864 -18.00 -13.26 38.13
C SER A 864 -19.32 -12.55 37.76
N GLY A 865 -19.51 -11.29 38.17
CA GLY A 865 -20.69 -10.50 37.80
C GLY A 865 -20.74 -10.21 36.31
N ARG A 866 -21.89 -10.44 35.66
CA ARG A 866 -22.08 -10.18 34.21
C ARG A 866 -21.95 -8.70 33.83
N ASN A 867 -22.10 -7.82 34.80
CA ASN A 867 -22.00 -6.37 34.71
C ASN A 867 -20.63 -5.83 35.12
N VAL A 868 -19.61 -6.69 35.30
CA VAL A 868 -18.24 -6.30 35.65
C VAL A 868 -17.30 -6.66 34.51
N GLY A 869 -16.75 -5.65 33.84
CA GLY A 869 -15.73 -5.78 32.81
C GLY A 869 -14.32 -5.52 33.35
N LEU A 870 -13.33 -6.21 32.77
CA LEU A 870 -11.91 -5.90 32.92
C LEU A 870 -11.43 -5.35 31.58
N TYR A 871 -10.73 -4.22 31.61
CA TYR A 871 -10.30 -3.52 30.40
C TYR A 871 -8.87 -3.01 30.59
N GLY A 872 -8.00 -3.21 29.59
CA GLY A 872 -6.72 -2.52 29.46
C GLY A 872 -6.92 -1.09 28.94
N ASP A 873 -6.25 -0.71 27.85
CA ASP A 873 -6.34 0.64 27.26
C ASP A 873 -7.77 1.02 26.82
N GLN A 874 -8.61 0.04 26.47
CA GLN A 874 -10.03 0.23 26.14
C GLN A 874 -10.85 0.89 27.26
N LEU A 875 -10.33 0.90 28.50
CA LEU A 875 -10.97 1.58 29.62
C LEU A 875 -11.06 3.09 29.39
N ILE A 876 -10.05 3.67 28.73
CA ILE A 876 -9.98 5.10 28.42
C ILE A 876 -11.13 5.45 27.45
N ASP A 877 -11.31 4.66 26.39
CA ASP A 877 -12.41 4.81 25.43
C ASP A 877 -13.78 4.74 26.13
N LYS A 878 -13.97 3.74 27.01
CA LYS A 878 -15.23 3.58 27.76
C LYS A 878 -15.54 4.77 28.64
N VAL A 879 -14.52 5.33 29.27
CA VAL A 879 -14.67 6.48 30.16
C VAL A 879 -14.97 7.74 29.36
N HIS A 880 -14.28 7.93 28.23
CA HIS A 880 -14.56 9.01 27.29
C HIS A 880 -16.02 8.93 26.77
N ASP A 881 -16.42 7.77 26.28
CA ASP A 881 -17.76 7.49 25.70
C ASP A 881 -18.89 7.44 26.74
N ARG A 882 -18.58 7.55 28.04
CA ARG A 882 -19.56 7.42 29.15
C ARG A 882 -20.26 6.05 29.17
N ASP A 883 -19.61 5.00 28.65
CA ASP A 883 -20.12 3.62 28.65
C ASP A 883 -19.70 2.84 29.91
N PHE A 884 -20.07 3.39 31.06
CA PHE A 884 -19.85 2.82 32.39
C PHE A 884 -20.78 3.51 33.41
N ASP A 885 -21.04 2.86 34.54
CA ASP A 885 -21.60 3.52 35.74
C ASP A 885 -20.47 3.83 36.75
N ILE A 886 -19.59 2.86 36.99
CA ILE A 886 -18.42 3.00 37.88
C ILE A 886 -17.19 2.42 37.17
N ALA A 887 -16.10 3.18 37.15
CA ALA A 887 -14.83 2.72 36.61
C ALA A 887 -13.70 2.81 37.65
N VAL A 888 -12.64 2.04 37.45
CA VAL A 888 -11.41 2.17 38.26
C VAL A 888 -10.22 2.26 37.32
N MET A 889 -9.54 3.40 37.33
CA MET A 889 -8.45 3.72 36.39
C MET A 889 -7.39 4.61 37.04
N TYR A 890 -6.26 4.74 36.36
CA TYR A 890 -5.22 5.71 36.73
C TYR A 890 -5.72 7.14 36.51
N ASN A 891 -5.36 8.06 37.41
CA ASN A 891 -5.75 9.48 37.28
C ASN A 891 -5.21 10.14 36.01
N GLY A 892 -4.01 9.77 35.57
CA GLY A 892 -3.44 10.23 34.30
C GLY A 892 -4.31 9.84 33.10
N ASP A 893 -4.69 8.56 33.02
CA ASP A 893 -5.61 8.06 31.98
C ASP A 893 -6.99 8.71 32.08
N LEU A 894 -7.46 9.07 33.28
CA LEU A 894 -8.72 9.77 33.47
C LEU A 894 -8.65 11.20 32.92
N ILE A 895 -7.58 11.94 33.23
CA ILE A 895 -7.36 13.27 32.68
C ILE A 895 -7.31 13.18 31.15
N TYR A 896 -6.57 12.20 30.64
CA TYR A 896 -6.44 11.93 29.21
C TYR A 896 -7.79 11.62 28.54
N ALA A 897 -8.63 10.75 29.13
CA ALA A 897 -9.97 10.42 28.63
C ALA A 897 -10.92 11.63 28.57
N MET A 898 -10.67 12.68 29.37
CA MET A 898 -11.49 13.88 29.45
C MET A 898 -10.96 15.06 28.65
N GLN A 899 -9.84 14.90 27.94
CA GLN A 899 -9.34 15.95 27.05
C GLN A 899 -10.28 16.15 25.87
N ASP A 900 -10.49 17.43 25.48
CA ASP A 900 -11.40 17.81 24.39
C ASP A 900 -10.93 17.26 23.02
N ASP A 901 -9.65 16.88 22.87
CA ASP A 901 -9.04 16.32 21.67
C ASP A 901 -8.67 14.83 21.78
N TYR A 902 -9.20 14.14 22.79
CA TYR A 902 -9.11 12.69 22.90
C TYR A 902 -9.92 12.01 21.79
N GLU A 903 -9.42 10.87 21.32
CA GLU A 903 -10.03 10.13 20.23
C GLU A 903 -10.03 8.64 20.54
N SER A 904 -11.21 8.01 20.45
CA SER A 904 -11.34 6.60 20.78
C SER A 904 -10.63 5.71 19.76
N GLU A 905 -9.93 4.67 20.21
CA GLU A 905 -9.19 3.75 19.33
C GLU A 905 -10.09 2.75 18.58
N VAL A 906 -11.36 2.64 18.95
CA VAL A 906 -12.29 1.64 18.39
C VAL A 906 -12.91 2.12 17.07
N GLU A 907 -12.37 1.66 15.94
CA GLU A 907 -12.86 1.95 14.58
C GLU A 907 -14.30 1.44 14.28
N GLU A 908 -14.85 0.51 15.08
CA GLU A 908 -16.02 -0.29 14.67
C GLU A 908 -17.42 0.34 14.82
N ASP A 909 -17.60 1.54 15.38
CA ASP A 909 -18.96 2.09 15.63
C ASP A 909 -19.10 3.62 15.50
N SER A 910 -18.19 4.25 14.75
CA SER A 910 -18.04 5.71 14.61
C SER A 910 -19.30 6.48 14.17
N LEU A 911 -20.17 5.90 13.32
CA LEU A 911 -21.30 6.63 12.73
C LEU A 911 -22.46 6.92 13.71
N LYS A 912 -22.58 6.23 14.84
CA LYS A 912 -23.60 6.55 15.87
C LYS A 912 -23.08 7.49 16.94
N ARG A 913 -21.76 7.55 17.15
CA ARG A 913 -21.11 8.26 18.26
C ARG A 913 -20.83 9.74 17.94
N ASP A 914 -20.62 10.09 16.66
CA ASP A 914 -20.41 11.49 16.25
C ASP A 914 -21.63 12.40 16.47
N GLU A 915 -22.87 11.90 16.36
CA GLU A 915 -24.08 12.64 16.73
C GLU A 915 -24.24 12.77 18.26
N GLN A 916 -23.64 11.87 19.04
CA GLN A 916 -23.63 11.93 20.51
C GLN A 916 -22.58 12.95 21.01
N ASN A 917 -21.40 13.03 20.37
CA ASN A 917 -20.30 13.92 20.76
C ASN A 917 -20.63 15.42 20.62
N GLN A 918 -21.46 15.82 19.65
CA GLN A 918 -21.92 17.23 19.57
C GLN A 918 -22.81 17.66 20.75
N ASN A 919 -23.42 16.71 21.47
CA ASN A 919 -24.26 16.96 22.65
C ASN A 919 -23.50 16.86 23.99
N ILE A 920 -22.24 16.40 24.00
CA ILE A 920 -21.41 16.24 25.22
C ILE A 920 -21.06 17.59 25.85
N ASN A 921 -20.99 18.67 25.07
CA ASN A 921 -20.69 20.01 25.57
C ASN A 921 -21.69 20.56 26.61
N ASN A 922 -22.89 19.98 26.73
CA ASN A 922 -23.85 20.34 27.79
C ASN A 922 -23.68 19.52 29.10
N PHE A 923 -22.86 18.47 29.10
CA PHE A 923 -22.65 17.53 30.21
C PHE A 923 -21.16 17.30 30.53
N LYS A 924 -20.28 18.27 30.25
CA LYS A 924 -18.82 18.17 30.48
C LYS A 924 -18.42 17.82 31.94
N PHE A 925 -19.35 17.80 32.90
CA PHE A 925 -19.12 17.68 34.35
C PHE A 925 -19.93 16.58 35.04
N ASP A 926 -20.29 15.55 34.28
CA ASP A 926 -21.02 14.38 34.74
C ASP A 926 -20.11 13.30 35.34
N VAL A 927 -18.82 13.32 35.01
CA VAL A 927 -17.84 12.39 35.56
C VAL A 927 -17.11 13.01 36.73
N ILE A 928 -17.18 12.32 37.86
CA ILE A 928 -16.47 12.68 39.10
C ILE A 928 -15.60 11.51 39.52
N SER A 929 -14.49 11.78 40.21
CA SER A 929 -13.60 10.74 40.72
C SER A 929 -13.29 10.98 42.19
N GLY A 930 -12.95 9.90 42.89
CA GLY A 930 -12.54 9.94 44.29
C GLY A 930 -11.53 8.86 44.61
N VAL A 931 -10.81 9.07 45.71
CA VAL A 931 -9.84 8.14 46.24
C VAL A 931 -10.42 7.55 47.53
N PRO A 932 -10.55 6.22 47.63
CA PRO A 932 -11.04 5.59 48.85
C PRO A 932 -10.18 5.93 50.07
N GLY A 933 -10.85 6.31 51.16
CA GLY A 933 -10.23 6.74 52.42
C GLY A 933 -11.06 6.37 53.65
N ALA A 934 -12.06 5.48 53.48
CA ALA A 934 -12.95 5.04 54.54
C ALA A 934 -12.21 4.34 55.68
N LYS A 935 -12.76 4.47 56.90
CA LYS A 935 -12.24 3.75 58.07
C LYS A 935 -12.44 2.25 57.89
N MET A 936 -11.42 1.49 58.23
CA MET A 936 -11.48 0.05 58.22
C MET A 936 -12.51 -0.48 59.22
N SER A 937 -13.24 -1.51 58.84
CA SER A 937 -14.25 -2.18 59.68
C SER A 937 -13.65 -3.11 60.73
N GLN A 938 -12.40 -3.54 60.53
CA GLN A 938 -11.67 -4.45 61.41
C GLN A 938 -10.28 -3.91 61.76
N LYS A 939 -9.75 -4.36 62.91
CA LYS A 939 -8.44 -3.92 63.40
C LYS A 939 -7.33 -4.69 62.68
N VAL A 940 -6.60 -3.99 61.82
CA VAL A 940 -5.43 -4.56 61.11
C VAL A 940 -4.15 -3.94 61.65
N ILE A 941 -3.22 -4.80 62.05
CA ILE A 941 -1.91 -4.39 62.55
C ILE A 941 -0.84 -4.91 61.59
N ILE A 942 0.07 -4.04 61.17
CA ILE A 942 1.22 -4.36 60.32
C ILE A 942 2.48 -3.97 61.10
N GLY A 943 3.26 -4.97 61.50
CA GLY A 943 4.34 -4.77 62.49
C GLY A 943 3.77 -4.22 63.80
N ASP A 944 4.14 -2.99 64.15
CA ASP A 944 3.65 -2.28 65.35
C ASP A 944 2.63 -1.16 65.06
N LYS A 945 2.27 -0.95 63.78
CA LYS A 945 1.37 0.14 63.37
C LYS A 945 -0.03 -0.38 63.11
N GLU A 946 -1.03 0.28 63.71
CA GLU A 946 -2.44 0.03 63.42
C GLU A 946 -2.83 0.77 62.14
N ASN A 947 -3.28 0.02 61.14
CA ASN A 947 -3.81 0.59 59.92
C ASN A 947 -5.30 0.88 60.11
N THR A 948 -5.71 2.13 59.92
CA THR A 948 -7.03 2.61 60.36
C THR A 948 -7.97 2.98 59.22
N ASN A 949 -7.41 3.30 58.04
CA ASN A 949 -8.16 3.73 56.88
C ASN A 949 -7.71 2.97 55.63
N GLU A 950 -8.63 2.79 54.69
CA GLU A 950 -8.30 2.39 53.33
C GLU A 950 -7.48 3.47 52.61
N SER A 951 -6.76 3.06 51.57
CA SER A 951 -5.99 3.95 50.72
C SER A 951 -5.99 3.46 49.26
N THR A 952 -5.09 3.99 48.43
CA THR A 952 -4.94 3.61 47.02
C THR A 952 -3.48 3.37 46.67
N ASN A 953 -3.26 2.78 45.48
CA ASN A 953 -1.95 2.69 44.86
C ASN A 953 -1.48 4.08 44.39
N LEU A 954 -0.28 4.47 44.82
CA LEU A 954 0.47 5.57 44.24
C LEU A 954 1.53 5.00 43.33
N TRP A 955 1.47 5.35 42.05
CA TRP A 955 2.44 4.91 41.05
C TRP A 955 3.35 6.08 40.68
N SER A 956 4.61 5.78 40.37
CA SER A 956 5.47 6.72 39.67
C SER A 956 6.29 6.04 38.60
N ASP A 957 6.41 6.71 37.46
CA ASP A 957 7.39 6.39 36.43
C ASP A 957 8.61 7.28 36.63
N ASN A 958 9.79 6.71 36.53
CA ASN A 958 10.99 7.38 37.01
C ASN A 958 12.11 7.21 35.99
N LEU A 959 12.78 8.31 35.65
CA LEU A 959 14.00 8.29 34.87
C LEU A 959 15.12 7.67 35.69
N VAL A 960 15.78 6.66 35.12
CA VAL A 960 16.92 5.95 35.73
C VAL A 960 18.11 5.88 34.78
N ILE A 961 19.31 5.80 35.37
CA ILE A 961 20.55 5.57 34.63
C ILE A 961 20.89 4.08 34.67
N SER A 962 21.07 3.49 33.48
CA SER A 962 21.46 2.08 33.32
C SER A 962 22.90 1.82 33.79
N SER A 963 23.17 0.68 34.42
CA SER A 963 24.53 0.26 34.79
C SER A 963 25.45 0.08 33.57
N THR A 964 24.87 -0.12 32.39
CA THR A 964 25.57 -0.28 31.12
C THR A 964 25.73 1.03 30.33
N ASN A 965 25.38 2.17 30.93
CA ASN A 965 25.53 3.51 30.35
C ASN A 965 26.95 3.75 29.84
N ARG A 966 27.06 4.33 28.64
CA ARG A 966 28.36 4.60 27.98
C ARG A 966 28.67 6.09 27.84
N HIS A 967 27.70 6.96 28.10
CA HIS A 967 27.74 8.37 27.73
C HIS A 967 27.28 9.26 28.88
N MET A 968 28.04 9.23 29.98
CA MET A 968 27.63 9.88 31.23
C MET A 968 27.39 11.39 31.09
N ASN A 969 28.23 12.10 30.33
CA ASN A 969 28.05 13.55 30.15
C ASN A 969 26.76 13.88 29.40
N ALA A 970 26.55 13.25 28.24
CA ALA A 970 25.32 13.40 27.48
C ALA A 970 24.07 12.99 28.29
N THR A 971 24.22 12.02 29.20
CA THR A 971 23.15 11.57 30.10
C THR A 971 22.72 12.67 31.06
N TYR A 972 23.67 13.32 31.76
CA TYR A 972 23.34 14.42 32.67
C TYR A 972 22.91 15.68 31.92
N ASP A 973 23.48 15.96 30.74
CA ASP A 973 23.03 17.07 29.90
C ASP A 973 21.56 16.89 29.47
N PHE A 974 21.15 15.66 29.14
CA PHE A 974 19.76 15.34 28.86
C PHE A 974 18.87 15.44 30.09
N ILE A 975 19.32 14.94 31.25
CA ILE A 975 18.59 15.09 32.52
C ILE A 975 18.36 16.56 32.82
N ASN A 976 19.39 17.39 32.71
CA ASN A 976 19.26 18.82 32.97
C ASN A 976 18.30 19.47 31.97
N PHE A 977 18.42 19.19 30.67
CA PHE A 977 17.52 19.71 29.64
C PHE A 977 16.04 19.33 29.89
N ILE A 978 15.77 18.05 30.16
CA ILE A 978 14.38 17.55 30.25
C ILE A 978 13.68 18.00 31.53
N TYR A 979 14.45 18.29 32.58
CA TYR A 979 13.95 18.85 33.84
C TYR A 979 14.08 20.38 33.91
N GLU A 980 14.19 21.06 32.77
CA GLU A 980 13.85 22.49 32.71
C GLU A 980 12.35 22.71 32.88
N ILE A 981 11.95 23.84 33.48
CA ILE A 981 10.54 24.16 33.71
C ILE A 981 9.74 24.13 32.40
N GLU A 982 10.27 24.70 31.32
CA GLU A 982 9.58 24.73 30.03
C GLU A 982 9.47 23.34 29.39
N SER A 983 10.53 22.51 29.47
CA SER A 983 10.51 21.12 29.04
C SER A 983 9.44 20.31 29.80
N GLN A 984 9.35 20.47 31.12
CA GLN A 984 8.32 19.81 31.93
C GLN A 984 6.90 20.30 31.63
N LYS A 985 6.71 21.60 31.35
CA LYS A 985 5.42 22.13 30.90
C LYS A 985 5.02 21.52 29.55
N ALA A 986 5.96 21.42 28.60
CA ALA A 986 5.72 20.79 27.30
C ALA A 986 5.35 19.31 27.45
N LEU A 987 6.01 18.57 28.35
CA LEU A 987 5.66 17.18 28.69
C LEU A 987 4.21 17.05 29.18
N VAL A 988 3.81 17.89 30.14
CA VAL A 988 2.43 17.87 30.67
C VAL A 988 1.42 18.31 29.62
N ASP A 989 1.76 19.28 28.78
CA ASP A 989 0.89 19.77 27.73
C ASP A 989 0.65 18.73 26.62
N GLU A 990 1.67 17.95 26.25
CA GLU A 990 1.55 16.89 25.25
C GLU A 990 0.88 15.63 25.81
N THR A 991 1.16 15.25 27.06
CA THR A 991 0.71 13.96 27.63
C THR A 991 -0.54 14.05 28.49
N GLY A 992 -0.86 15.22 29.04
CA GLY A 992 -1.91 15.39 30.05
C GLY A 992 -1.61 14.76 31.41
N MET A 993 -0.42 14.19 31.61
CA MET A 993 -0.08 13.41 32.81
C MET A 993 0.37 14.32 33.98
N PRO A 994 0.13 13.91 35.24
CA PRO A 994 0.60 14.65 36.40
C PRO A 994 2.12 14.48 36.59
N THR A 995 2.80 15.62 36.79
CA THR A 995 4.24 15.71 37.06
C THR A 995 4.55 15.72 38.56
N GLY A 996 5.77 15.30 38.92
CA GLY A 996 6.27 15.27 40.30
C GLY A 996 6.64 16.62 40.91
N PHE A 997 6.60 17.70 40.13
CA PHE A 997 7.15 19.00 40.53
C PHE A 997 6.08 20.07 40.74
N LYS A 998 6.21 20.80 41.85
CA LYS A 998 5.21 21.75 42.34
C LYS A 998 4.91 22.88 41.35
N GLU A 999 5.94 23.47 40.75
CA GLU A 999 5.83 24.61 39.82
C GLU A 999 5.00 24.23 38.58
N VAL A 1000 5.17 22.99 38.11
CA VAL A 1000 4.52 22.48 36.90
C VAL A 1000 3.11 21.96 37.24
N ILE A 1001 2.90 21.39 38.43
CA ILE A 1001 1.55 21.12 38.95
C ILE A 1001 0.74 22.42 39.03
N ASP A 1002 1.31 23.50 39.61
CA ASP A 1002 0.65 24.80 39.72
C ASP A 1002 0.30 25.40 38.33
N TYR A 1003 1.15 25.17 37.32
CA TYR A 1003 0.86 25.51 35.93
C TYR A 1003 -0.30 24.70 35.35
N ALA A 1004 -0.24 23.37 35.45
CA ALA A 1004 -1.24 22.45 34.92
C ALA A 1004 -2.62 22.71 35.54
N GLN A 1005 -2.65 22.96 36.84
CA GLN A 1005 -3.86 23.28 37.58
C GLN A 1005 -4.52 24.59 37.12
N LYS A 1006 -3.72 25.63 36.81
CA LYS A 1006 -4.24 26.90 36.27
C LYS A 1006 -4.77 26.74 34.85
N LYS A 1007 -4.14 25.88 34.05
CA LYS A 1007 -4.56 25.61 32.66
C LYS A 1007 -5.84 24.77 32.63
N GLY A 1008 -5.95 23.81 33.53
CA GLY A 1008 -7.08 22.89 33.67
C GLY A 1008 -7.94 23.19 34.89
N ASP A 1009 -8.33 24.44 35.13
CA ASP A 1009 -9.14 24.88 36.29
C ASP A 1009 -10.35 23.95 36.57
N GLU A 1010 -10.88 23.27 35.53
CA GLU A 1010 -11.98 22.30 35.58
C GLU A 1010 -11.62 20.94 36.23
N TRP A 1011 -10.35 20.51 36.20
CA TRP A 1011 -9.88 19.18 36.64
C TRP A 1011 -8.77 19.25 37.70
N LYS A 1012 -8.64 20.40 38.37
CA LYS A 1012 -7.57 20.71 39.32
C LYS A 1012 -7.33 19.60 40.37
N GLU A 1013 -8.40 18.97 40.87
CA GLU A 1013 -8.33 17.90 41.88
C GLU A 1013 -7.72 16.58 41.34
N TRP A 1014 -7.59 16.41 40.03
CA TRP A 1014 -7.06 15.18 39.41
C TRP A 1014 -5.55 15.24 39.15
N PHE A 1015 -5.00 16.45 39.02
CA PHE A 1015 -3.56 16.69 38.89
C PHE A 1015 -2.79 16.56 40.22
N GLU A 1016 -3.49 16.52 41.36
CA GLU A 1016 -2.90 16.23 42.67
C GLU A 1016 -3.25 14.80 43.11
N PRO A 1017 -2.29 13.87 43.12
CA PRO A 1017 -2.47 12.52 43.66
C PRO A 1017 -2.68 12.51 45.18
N SER A 1018 -3.23 11.40 45.68
CA SER A 1018 -3.54 11.21 47.10
C SER A 1018 -2.33 11.32 48.03
N LYS A 1019 -2.54 11.99 49.19
CA LYS A 1019 -1.52 12.15 50.23
C LYS A 1019 -1.29 10.90 51.10
N ASN A 1020 -2.23 9.94 51.07
CA ASN A 1020 -2.28 8.81 52.01
C ASN A 1020 -2.17 7.43 51.33
N GLY A 1021 -1.75 7.36 50.07
CA GLY A 1021 -1.57 6.09 49.35
C GLY A 1021 -0.19 5.44 49.53
N PHE A 1022 -0.01 4.26 48.94
CA PHE A 1022 1.23 3.48 49.00
C PHE A 1022 1.63 2.97 47.62
N ALA A 1023 2.92 2.87 47.33
CA ALA A 1023 3.45 2.20 46.15
C ALA A 1023 3.59 0.69 46.37
N PHE A 1024 3.51 -0.09 45.29
CA PHE A 1024 3.74 -1.54 45.31
C PHE A 1024 5.20 -1.89 45.56
N ASN A 1025 5.47 -2.87 46.42
CA ASN A 1025 6.78 -3.50 46.57
C ASN A 1025 6.94 -4.72 45.68
N PHE A 1026 8.11 -4.85 45.05
CA PHE A 1026 8.44 -6.03 44.25
C PHE A 1026 8.78 -7.22 45.16
N ASP A 1027 8.00 -8.29 45.07
CA ASP A 1027 8.26 -9.59 45.70
C ASP A 1027 8.04 -10.69 44.64
N GLU A 1028 9.12 -11.09 43.96
CA GLU A 1028 9.05 -11.99 42.79
C GLU A 1028 8.20 -13.25 43.02
N LYS A 1029 8.30 -13.87 44.20
CA LYS A 1029 7.58 -15.11 44.49
C LYS A 1029 6.08 -14.87 44.64
N ILE A 1030 5.71 -13.80 45.34
CA ILE A 1030 4.32 -13.47 45.62
C ILE A 1030 3.66 -12.84 44.41
N ASP A 1031 4.37 -11.98 43.68
CA ASP A 1031 3.89 -11.36 42.44
C ASP A 1031 3.59 -12.41 41.37
N ASN A 1032 4.52 -13.36 41.12
CA ASN A 1032 4.29 -14.45 40.17
C ASN A 1032 3.09 -15.33 40.58
N TYR A 1033 2.94 -15.59 41.89
CA TYR A 1033 1.80 -16.36 42.40
C TYR A 1033 0.47 -15.60 42.23
N LEU A 1034 0.46 -14.29 42.47
CA LEU A 1034 -0.70 -13.42 42.28
C LEU A 1034 -1.13 -13.39 40.82
N VAL A 1035 -0.18 -13.24 39.88
CA VAL A 1035 -0.45 -13.24 38.43
C VAL A 1035 -1.02 -14.59 37.97
N ASP A 1036 -0.50 -15.71 38.46
CA ASP A 1036 -1.07 -17.04 38.16
C ASP A 1036 -2.53 -17.17 38.62
N LYS A 1037 -2.84 -16.65 39.83
CA LYS A 1037 -4.22 -16.61 40.34
C LYS A 1037 -5.13 -15.72 39.50
N PHE A 1038 -4.65 -14.54 39.11
CA PHE A 1038 -5.38 -13.62 38.26
C PHE A 1038 -5.73 -14.26 36.90
N ASN A 1039 -4.73 -14.86 36.24
CA ASN A 1039 -4.93 -15.56 34.97
C ASN A 1039 -5.95 -16.69 35.09
N LYS A 1040 -5.93 -17.42 36.21
CA LYS A 1040 -6.93 -18.45 36.50
C LYS A 1040 -8.34 -17.86 36.63
N ILE A 1041 -8.52 -16.74 37.33
CA ILE A 1041 -9.82 -16.06 37.46
C ILE A 1041 -10.34 -15.62 36.08
N ILE A 1042 -9.49 -14.99 35.27
CA ILE A 1042 -9.88 -14.55 33.91
C ILE A 1042 -10.23 -15.74 33.02
N SER A 1043 -9.45 -16.82 33.07
CA SER A 1043 -9.70 -18.02 32.25
C SER A 1043 -11.06 -18.67 32.52
N THR A 1044 -11.64 -18.43 33.71
CA THR A 1044 -12.97 -18.93 34.08
C THR A 1044 -14.13 -17.99 33.74
N LYS A 1045 -13.84 -16.75 33.32
CA LYS A 1045 -14.83 -15.73 32.94
C LYS A 1045 -15.30 -15.86 31.50
N HIS A 1046 -14.39 -16.24 30.60
CA HIS A 1046 -14.66 -16.56 29.19
C HIS A 1046 -15.20 -18.00 29.06
#